data_AF-A0A951LXC7-F1
#
_entry.id   AF-A0A951LXC7-F1
#
_cell.length_a   1.000
_cell.length_b   1.000
_cell.length_c   1.000
_cell.angle_alpha   90.00
_cell.angle_beta   90.00
_cell.angle_gamma   90.00
#
_symmetry.space_group_name_H-M   'P 1'
#
loop_
_entity.id
_entity.type
_entity.pdbx_description
1 polymer ?
#
loop_
_entity_poly.entity_id
_entity_poly.type
_entity_poly.pdbx_seq_one_letter_code
_entity_poly.pdbx_strand_id
1 'polypeptide(L)'
;MQEAERAHPAFIVMAANACPRRHCGTIVRAFLLNMLNNVRLRFNKMLSRRLLTFCPSPRVVLLLLALCMVFPLFLLSSGRKAEARPADSQAEYGNHFILLIDDSADMGSYREVLRTSLPELLFNGKVDGKTIDAALPKFQAGRDEVSVVFFTIYSGTEYRGCAGTQKGSSALAEHMFVLEPVESATQQGFAASLEKQLGKSCRFGGNLSPIATAPSLILPYLQTKLPPDKLFSRTIIIEASNARYNTTASPASELANFQRTFVVEGTEQAVSKSHQVAASFYFNSPPAWNWTAGSLFFNTFEAVPLHPVDTVLSYQRKIQIDREAVSNDKLRLVPEPPHTGDLYVNLDASSGYRFRPLSIHLSFQGANGGSWKLGGTMLQEMFINLSQCQPPGCIDEGNRIAIPLFAAAGENLYISSKDPELTPGKINFTVGFSYETGIYNHLFVKSTEQHIEVTPTQPVVVSGAFGIFPNIKLDNRELAGLWKADADGVTTQTEASSRLQTRHNWYWIIFLLLAVALVAALIFYLYRTKYRRPFQPSLEWKPAEEVVVDFNRPAASRVLVGTLEVVNEAQVPWFGRLWHNEEQPTRDAVFTLTYDFFKESGLEITSPPPIGFIRVGQDKGAQEDKLDLSTHETVSHHKTVFLFLATESLRDYRQPSNNGNHAVDESFKIDLRVKMEWGQNGETEAARNSYAKKLLSLLDGKECGPISREMQCRLTVKPEQERKPLVAYNASPESKLIFKEGRKLQVGTFVFKSTAEHLFAAPFVWGDYTLQVYRGNKPLGGEPIKLAQTRLTLSPQATVEVPVLIDCDGYVVTNPEPVSHTYTFKLIGNVDPSSEVSQHTTTIFRDDARAEIALKILYPEPTREIYWTRAGRPKQRLFTREGTDAGELSIEDETIWLDAQNFPFDATDNGPYDLLKLEAGNSATSGKGFVDVQVTAIFRDEAVRGGIHLSDGRQTSSLLDVYDFDQKSSRIYIAEGDDPETRIIRFFPGLISRIDGAVISPENLRAEVRLAI
;
A
#
# COMPACT_ATOMS: atom_id res chain seq x y z
N MET A 1 55.19 4.59 13.52
CA MET A 1 55.75 3.56 12.61
C MET A 1 54.72 3.37 11.51
N GLN A 2 54.79 4.17 10.44
CA GLN A 2 55.65 4.07 9.24
C GLN A 2 54.89 3.41 8.08
N GLU A 3 54.37 4.30 7.22
CA GLU A 3 54.50 4.33 5.75
C GLU A 3 54.45 3.05 4.88
N ALA A 4 53.48 3.06 3.96
CA ALA A 4 53.61 3.14 2.50
C ALA A 4 54.50 2.17 1.70
N GLU A 5 53.90 1.56 0.66
CA GLU A 5 54.49 1.16 -0.63
C GLU A 5 53.32 0.89 -1.61
N ARG A 6 53.00 1.71 -2.63
CA ARG A 6 53.60 1.86 -3.98
C ARG A 6 54.07 0.56 -4.64
N ALA A 7 53.47 0.20 -5.78
CA ALA A 7 54.17 0.07 -7.07
C ALA A 7 53.21 -0.23 -8.25
N HIS A 8 53.37 0.56 -9.31
CA HIS A 8 52.99 0.24 -10.69
C HIS A 8 53.79 -0.96 -11.24
N PRO A 9 53.41 -1.46 -12.44
CA PRO A 9 54.40 -1.39 -13.49
C PRO A 9 53.88 -0.81 -14.81
N ALA A 10 54.76 -0.05 -15.45
CA ALA A 10 54.77 0.24 -16.88
C ALA A 10 55.53 -0.88 -17.62
N PHE A 11 55.32 -1.05 -18.93
CA PHE A 11 56.38 -1.01 -19.98
C PHE A 11 55.88 -1.37 -21.40
N ILE A 12 56.29 -0.51 -22.36
CA ILE A 12 56.74 -0.75 -23.78
C ILE A 12 55.69 -1.20 -24.83
N VAL A 13 55.32 -0.36 -25.81
CA VAL A 13 56.02 0.16 -27.03
C VAL A 13 56.18 -0.89 -28.15
N MET A 14 55.39 -0.73 -29.22
CA MET A 14 55.85 -0.87 -30.61
C MET A 14 55.09 0.09 -31.52
N ALA A 15 55.87 0.79 -32.33
CA ALA A 15 55.45 1.76 -33.34
C ALA A 15 55.23 1.07 -34.70
N ALA A 16 54.29 1.59 -35.49
CA ALA A 16 54.33 1.47 -36.94
C ALA A 16 53.69 2.71 -37.60
N ASN A 17 54.40 3.22 -38.60
CA ASN A 17 54.18 4.46 -39.34
C ASN A 17 52.88 4.47 -40.17
N ALA A 18 52.19 5.62 -40.22
CA ALA A 18 51.55 6.11 -41.45
C ALA A 18 51.27 7.64 -41.39
N CYS A 19 51.64 8.31 -42.47
CA CYS A 19 51.64 9.74 -42.76
C CYS A 19 50.26 10.45 -42.62
N PRO A 20 50.16 11.73 -42.16
CA PRO A 20 48.91 12.47 -42.22
C PRO A 20 48.88 13.35 -43.48
N ARG A 21 48.10 12.94 -44.48
CA ARG A 21 47.55 13.83 -45.52
C ARG A 21 46.04 13.72 -45.48
N ARG A 22 45.36 14.60 -44.72
CA ARG A 22 43.96 15.05 -44.90
C ARG A 22 43.52 15.92 -43.71
N HIS A 23 43.86 17.22 -43.76
CA HIS A 23 43.33 18.21 -42.80
C HIS A 23 42.63 19.41 -43.45
N CYS A 24 42.11 19.25 -44.67
CA CYS A 24 41.33 20.31 -45.34
C CYS A 24 39.81 20.03 -45.42
N GLY A 25 39.34 18.83 -45.07
CA GLY A 25 37.92 18.45 -45.22
C GLY A 25 37.02 18.70 -44.00
N THR A 26 37.56 18.65 -42.79
CA THR A 26 36.76 18.67 -41.55
C THR A 26 36.37 20.09 -41.12
N ILE A 27 37.22 21.09 -41.40
CA ILE A 27 36.97 22.49 -41.07
C ILE A 27 35.92 23.09 -42.04
N VAL A 28 35.95 22.69 -43.33
CA VAL A 28 34.95 23.14 -44.32
C VAL A 28 33.56 22.56 -44.03
N ARG A 29 33.48 21.32 -43.50
CA ARG A 29 32.21 20.68 -43.12
C ARG A 29 31.60 21.31 -41.86
N ALA A 30 32.41 21.61 -40.85
CA ALA A 30 31.95 22.30 -39.63
C ALA A 30 31.54 23.76 -39.90
N PHE A 31 32.26 24.45 -40.81
CA PHE A 31 31.93 25.81 -41.22
C PHE A 31 30.65 25.87 -42.07
N LEU A 32 30.45 24.93 -43.00
CA LEU A 32 29.21 24.81 -43.79
C LEU A 32 28.00 24.45 -42.91
N LEU A 33 28.14 23.55 -41.93
CA LEU A 33 27.06 23.22 -40.99
C LEU A 33 26.64 24.42 -40.11
N ASN A 34 27.60 25.24 -39.69
CA ASN A 34 27.32 26.42 -38.87
C ASN A 34 26.73 27.59 -39.70
N MET A 35 27.13 27.70 -40.98
CA MET A 35 26.53 28.66 -41.91
C MET A 35 25.08 28.27 -42.27
N LEU A 36 24.82 26.98 -42.47
CA LEU A 36 23.50 26.46 -42.83
C LEU A 36 22.47 26.58 -41.69
N ASN A 37 22.90 26.38 -40.45
CA ASN A 37 22.04 26.59 -39.27
C ASN A 37 21.69 28.07 -39.05
N ASN A 38 22.63 28.99 -39.30
CA ASN A 38 22.37 30.43 -39.20
C ASN A 38 21.46 30.97 -40.31
N VAL A 39 21.49 30.36 -41.49
CA VAL A 39 20.63 30.72 -42.63
C VAL A 39 19.19 30.22 -42.43
N ARG A 40 18.99 29.02 -41.87
CA ARG A 40 17.66 28.45 -41.57
C ARG A 40 16.90 29.24 -40.49
N LEU A 41 17.61 29.72 -39.46
CA LEU A 41 17.04 30.52 -38.36
C LEU A 41 16.66 31.95 -38.79
N ARG A 42 17.39 32.55 -39.73
CA ARG A 42 17.09 33.92 -40.21
C ARG A 42 15.95 33.96 -41.23
N PHE A 43 15.72 32.91 -42.01
CA PHE A 43 14.64 32.91 -42.99
C PHE A 43 13.27 32.59 -42.39
N ASN A 44 13.19 31.76 -41.34
CA ASN A 44 11.95 31.51 -40.57
C ASN A 44 11.43 32.78 -39.87
N LYS A 45 12.32 33.73 -39.54
CA LYS A 45 11.95 35.01 -38.91
C LYS A 45 11.46 36.08 -39.91
N MET A 46 11.68 35.90 -41.22
CA MET A 46 11.31 36.89 -42.25
C MET A 46 9.90 36.69 -42.82
N LEU A 47 9.37 35.47 -42.81
CA LEU A 47 8.09 35.13 -43.46
C LEU A 47 6.85 35.28 -42.55
N SER A 48 7.02 35.49 -41.23
CA SER A 48 5.90 35.62 -40.30
C SER A 48 5.42 37.07 -40.05
N ARG A 49 5.86 38.06 -40.86
CA ARG A 49 5.62 39.49 -40.54
C ARG A 49 4.92 40.35 -41.60
N ARG A 50 4.38 39.80 -42.69
CA ARG A 50 3.50 40.57 -43.61
C ARG A 50 2.39 39.72 -44.20
N LEU A 51 1.24 39.68 -43.55
CA LEU A 51 -0.07 39.49 -44.15
C LEU A 51 -1.12 39.92 -43.12
N LEU A 52 -1.51 41.20 -43.14
CA LEU A 52 -2.74 41.72 -42.54
C LEU A 52 -2.91 43.17 -43.01
N THR A 53 -3.73 43.39 -44.04
CA THR A 53 -4.72 44.49 -44.16
C THR A 53 -5.45 44.37 -45.49
N PHE A 54 -6.68 43.83 -45.49
CA PHE A 54 -7.81 44.34 -46.27
C PHE A 54 -9.11 43.73 -45.70
N CYS A 55 -9.91 44.57 -45.04
CA CYS A 55 -11.31 44.33 -44.65
C CYS A 55 -12.23 44.55 -45.88
N PRO A 56 -13.43 43.93 -45.97
CA PRO A 56 -14.60 44.46 -45.25
C PRO A 56 -15.56 43.42 -44.63
N SER A 57 -16.34 43.92 -43.68
CA SER A 57 -17.51 43.34 -42.99
C SER A 57 -18.82 43.66 -43.74
N PRO A 58 -20.04 43.45 -43.18
CA PRO A 58 -20.65 42.26 -42.56
C PRO A 58 -22.07 41.96 -43.14
N ARG A 59 -22.69 40.85 -42.68
CA ARG A 59 -24.13 40.60 -42.45
C ARG A 59 -24.82 39.49 -43.28
N VAL A 60 -25.45 38.61 -42.48
CA VAL A 60 -26.75 37.92 -42.65
C VAL A 60 -26.71 36.41 -42.95
N VAL A 61 -27.61 35.72 -42.22
CA VAL A 61 -28.04 34.31 -42.26
C VAL A 61 -27.22 33.32 -41.41
N LEU A 62 -27.64 33.09 -40.16
CA LEU A 62 -28.44 31.90 -39.82
C LEU A 62 -28.93 31.92 -38.37
N LEU A 63 -30.17 32.35 -38.23
CA LEU A 63 -31.06 32.06 -37.11
C LEU A 63 -32.29 31.43 -37.76
N LEU A 64 -32.25 30.10 -37.96
CA LEU A 64 -33.38 29.27 -38.40
C LEU A 64 -32.93 27.81 -38.38
N LEU A 65 -33.10 27.15 -37.24
CA LEU A 65 -33.77 25.84 -37.13
C LEU A 65 -33.75 25.41 -35.67
N ALA A 66 -34.79 25.84 -34.98
CA ALA A 66 -35.30 25.20 -33.78
C ALA A 66 -36.38 24.18 -34.18
N LEU A 67 -36.63 23.25 -33.26
CA LEU A 67 -37.75 22.30 -33.13
C LEU A 67 -37.72 20.99 -33.92
N CYS A 68 -37.48 19.90 -33.18
CA CYS A 68 -38.49 18.96 -32.66
C CYS A 68 -37.70 17.83 -31.94
N MET A 69 -38.13 17.14 -30.90
CA MET A 69 -39.17 17.23 -29.87
C MET A 69 -38.94 15.98 -28.97
N VAL A 70 -39.51 15.97 -27.75
CA VAL A 70 -39.77 14.77 -26.91
C VAL A 70 -38.66 14.30 -25.96
N PHE A 71 -38.76 14.82 -24.73
CA PHE A 71 -38.49 14.07 -23.50
C PHE A 71 -39.37 12.80 -23.44
N PRO A 72 -38.90 11.71 -22.83
CA PRO A 72 -39.49 11.43 -21.52
C PRO A 72 -38.48 11.01 -20.45
N LEU A 73 -38.89 11.32 -19.21
CA LEU A 73 -38.44 10.67 -17.99
C LEU A 73 -38.43 9.14 -18.16
N PHE A 74 -37.32 8.51 -17.80
CA PHE A 74 -37.31 7.23 -17.12
C PHE A 74 -36.31 7.27 -15.97
N LEU A 75 -36.86 7.43 -14.77
CA LEU A 75 -36.36 6.77 -13.57
C LEU A 75 -36.38 5.27 -13.86
N LEU A 76 -35.26 4.57 -13.66
CA LEU A 76 -35.25 3.22 -13.10
C LEU A 76 -33.83 2.85 -12.70
N SER A 77 -33.72 2.55 -11.40
CA SER A 77 -32.62 1.88 -10.74
C SER A 77 -32.09 0.70 -11.54
N SER A 78 -30.79 0.68 -11.81
CA SER A 78 -30.03 -0.57 -11.88
C SER A 78 -29.12 -0.60 -10.65
N GLY A 79 -29.68 -1.13 -9.56
CA GLY A 79 -28.85 -1.65 -8.49
C GLY A 79 -27.88 -2.65 -9.12
N ARG A 80 -26.58 -2.40 -8.95
CA ARG A 80 -25.55 -3.44 -9.13
C ARG A 80 -25.87 -4.53 -8.11
N LYS A 81 -26.65 -5.52 -8.53
CA LYS A 81 -26.51 -6.85 -7.97
C LYS A 81 -25.09 -7.28 -8.32
N ALA A 82 -24.30 -7.56 -7.30
CA ALA A 82 -23.11 -8.37 -7.45
C ALA A 82 -23.58 -9.71 -8.05
N GLU A 83 -23.48 -9.84 -9.37
CA GLU A 83 -23.50 -11.14 -10.01
C GLU A 83 -22.29 -11.89 -9.49
N ALA A 84 -22.55 -12.88 -8.65
CA ALA A 84 -21.60 -13.94 -8.38
C ALA A 84 -21.16 -14.50 -9.74
N ARG A 85 -19.93 -14.15 -10.15
CA ARG A 85 -19.28 -14.77 -11.31
C ARG A 85 -19.35 -16.29 -11.13
N PRO A 86 -19.76 -17.05 -12.16
CA PRO A 86 -19.72 -18.50 -12.10
C PRO A 86 -18.27 -18.96 -11.88
N ALA A 87 -18.05 -19.72 -10.82
CA ALA A 87 -16.75 -20.17 -10.31
C ALA A 87 -16.03 -21.21 -11.18
N ASP A 88 -16.41 -21.39 -12.45
CA ASP A 88 -16.23 -22.67 -13.14
C ASP A 88 -15.15 -22.73 -14.22
N SER A 89 -14.25 -21.74 -14.28
CA SER A 89 -13.00 -21.86 -15.03
C SER A 89 -11.76 -21.87 -14.12
N GLN A 90 -11.94 -22.00 -12.80
CA GLN A 90 -11.02 -21.36 -11.85
C GLN A 90 -10.22 -22.24 -10.88
N ALA A 91 -10.15 -23.57 -10.99
CA ALA A 91 -9.09 -24.24 -10.21
C ALA A 91 -8.55 -25.48 -10.90
N GLU A 92 -7.42 -25.29 -11.57
CA GLU A 92 -6.46 -26.33 -11.94
C GLU A 92 -6.10 -27.26 -10.75
N TYR A 93 -6.22 -26.73 -9.52
CA TYR A 93 -5.98 -27.43 -8.26
C TYR A 93 -7.30 -27.62 -7.50
N GLY A 94 -7.46 -28.77 -6.82
CA GLY A 94 -8.60 -29.00 -5.93
C GLY A 94 -8.43 -28.34 -4.56
N ASN A 95 -9.43 -28.51 -3.70
CA ASN A 95 -9.38 -28.13 -2.29
C ASN A 95 -8.82 -29.29 -1.45
N HIS A 96 -8.17 -28.97 -0.33
CA HIS A 96 -7.83 -29.94 0.69
C HIS A 96 -8.71 -29.72 1.92
N PHE A 97 -9.54 -30.70 2.24
CA PHE A 97 -10.35 -30.72 3.45
C PHE A 97 -9.63 -31.53 4.52
N ILE A 98 -9.38 -30.91 5.67
CA ILE A 98 -8.76 -31.54 6.82
C ILE A 98 -9.84 -31.67 7.89
N LEU A 99 -10.31 -32.88 8.12
CA LEU A 99 -11.29 -33.17 9.17
C LEU A 99 -10.54 -33.54 10.45
N LEU A 100 -10.46 -32.58 11.38
CA LEU A 100 -9.90 -32.77 12.71
C LEU A 100 -11.00 -33.27 13.64
N ILE A 101 -10.91 -34.52 14.09
CA ILE A 101 -11.90 -35.13 14.99
C ILE A 101 -11.25 -35.32 16.36
N ASP A 102 -11.86 -34.72 17.38
CA ASP A 102 -11.43 -34.91 18.77
C ASP A 102 -11.62 -36.37 19.19
N ASP A 103 -10.52 -37.01 19.63
CA ASP A 103 -10.45 -38.45 19.96
C ASP A 103 -10.42 -38.70 21.48
N SER A 104 -10.86 -37.72 22.27
CA SER A 104 -11.06 -37.83 23.71
C SER A 104 -12.21 -38.75 24.09
N ALA A 105 -12.19 -39.27 25.32
CA ALA A 105 -13.18 -40.24 25.78
C ALA A 105 -14.63 -39.73 25.79
N ASP A 106 -14.82 -38.45 26.08
CA ASP A 106 -16.12 -37.79 26.09
C ASP A 106 -16.69 -37.53 24.69
N MET A 107 -15.92 -37.75 23.63
CA MET A 107 -16.40 -37.72 22.25
C MET A 107 -17.12 -39.01 21.83
N GLY A 108 -17.03 -40.08 22.62
CA GLY A 108 -17.62 -41.39 22.29
C GLY A 108 -19.15 -41.37 22.10
N SER A 109 -19.87 -40.52 22.83
CA SER A 109 -21.33 -40.35 22.68
C SER A 109 -21.75 -39.65 21.38
N TYR A 110 -20.82 -38.96 20.72
CA TYR A 110 -21.07 -38.23 19.47
C TYR A 110 -20.77 -39.05 18.21
N ARG A 111 -20.38 -40.33 18.36
CA ARG A 111 -20.05 -41.21 17.23
C ARG A 111 -21.12 -41.20 16.14
N GLU A 112 -22.38 -41.29 16.53
CA GLU A 112 -23.49 -41.32 15.57
C GLU A 112 -23.68 -39.98 14.86
N VAL A 113 -23.55 -38.86 15.58
CA VAL A 113 -23.63 -37.50 15.00
C VAL A 113 -22.47 -37.27 14.02
N LEU A 114 -21.24 -37.66 14.37
CA LEU A 114 -20.09 -37.58 13.47
C LEU A 114 -20.31 -38.40 12.20
N ARG A 115 -20.85 -39.61 12.34
CA ARG A 115 -21.14 -40.54 11.23
C ARG A 115 -22.13 -39.96 10.23
N THR A 116 -23.14 -39.22 10.70
CA THR A 116 -24.17 -38.64 9.83
C THR A 116 -23.82 -37.24 9.33
N SER A 117 -23.35 -36.36 10.21
CA SER A 117 -23.23 -34.92 9.92
C SER A 117 -21.97 -34.57 9.15
N LEU A 118 -20.82 -35.23 9.35
CA LEU A 118 -19.59 -34.93 8.58
C LEU A 118 -19.73 -35.25 7.08
N PRO A 119 -20.27 -36.40 6.65
CA PRO A 119 -20.51 -36.66 5.23
C PRO A 119 -21.52 -35.68 4.62
N GLU A 120 -22.58 -35.33 5.36
CA GLU A 120 -23.58 -34.38 4.88
C GLU A 120 -22.99 -32.99 4.70
N LEU A 121 -22.20 -32.54 5.67
CA LEU A 121 -21.49 -31.29 5.63
C LEU A 121 -20.55 -31.22 4.42
N LEU A 122 -19.67 -32.20 4.29
CA LEU A 122 -18.58 -32.18 3.33
C LEU A 122 -19.10 -32.22 1.88
N PHE A 123 -20.06 -33.09 1.59
CA PHE A 123 -20.56 -33.31 0.22
C PHE A 123 -21.76 -32.41 -0.13
N ASN A 124 -22.63 -32.11 0.83
CA ASN A 124 -23.86 -31.37 0.55
C ASN A 124 -23.83 -29.93 1.04
N GLY A 125 -22.84 -29.54 1.87
CA GLY A 125 -22.80 -28.25 2.54
C GLY A 125 -23.97 -28.10 3.51
N LYS A 126 -24.35 -29.18 4.19
CA LYS A 126 -25.52 -29.21 5.08
C LYS A 126 -25.22 -29.91 6.39
N VAL A 127 -25.84 -29.42 7.46
CA VAL A 127 -25.84 -30.07 8.77
C VAL A 127 -27.25 -30.04 9.32
N ASP A 128 -27.75 -31.18 9.76
CA ASP A 128 -29.13 -31.36 10.22
C ASP A 128 -30.15 -30.83 9.20
N GLY A 129 -29.89 -31.08 7.91
CA GLY A 129 -30.70 -30.63 6.78
C GLY A 129 -30.64 -29.13 6.45
N LYS A 130 -29.93 -28.31 7.22
CA LYS A 130 -29.76 -26.87 6.98
C LYS A 130 -28.53 -26.61 6.12
N THR A 131 -28.70 -25.83 5.05
CA THR A 131 -27.60 -25.42 4.17
C THR A 131 -26.70 -24.40 4.88
N ILE A 132 -25.40 -24.66 4.88
CA ILE A 132 -24.36 -23.75 5.34
C ILE A 132 -24.07 -22.72 4.24
N ASP A 133 -23.52 -21.57 4.61
CA ASP A 133 -23.13 -20.49 3.70
C ASP A 133 -22.55 -21.02 2.38
N ALA A 134 -23.05 -20.50 1.26
CA ALA A 134 -22.62 -20.88 -0.08
C ALA A 134 -21.13 -20.61 -0.35
N ALA A 135 -20.45 -19.81 0.48
CA ALA A 135 -19.02 -19.56 0.40
C ALA A 135 -18.13 -20.75 0.84
N LEU A 136 -18.66 -21.67 1.66
CA LEU A 136 -17.95 -22.91 2.01
C LEU A 136 -17.99 -23.87 0.82
N PRO A 137 -16.84 -24.30 0.26
CA PRO A 137 -16.84 -25.17 -0.91
C PRO A 137 -17.34 -26.56 -0.53
N LYS A 138 -18.11 -27.18 -1.42
CA LYS A 138 -18.48 -28.60 -1.31
C LYS A 138 -17.35 -29.46 -1.87
N PHE A 139 -17.14 -30.61 -1.25
CA PHE A 139 -16.14 -31.58 -1.70
C PHE A 139 -16.51 -32.17 -3.08
N GLN A 140 -15.55 -32.16 -3.99
CA GLN A 140 -15.65 -32.70 -5.34
C GLN A 140 -14.72 -33.91 -5.49
N ALA A 141 -15.30 -35.11 -5.53
CA ALA A 141 -14.53 -36.34 -5.69
C ALA A 141 -13.65 -36.34 -6.95
N GLY A 142 -12.41 -36.80 -6.80
CA GLY A 142 -11.41 -36.84 -7.88
C GLY A 142 -10.66 -35.52 -8.10
N ARG A 143 -11.19 -34.39 -7.61
CA ARG A 143 -10.53 -33.09 -7.64
C ARG A 143 -9.96 -32.73 -6.27
N ASP A 144 -10.78 -32.84 -5.25
CA ASP A 144 -10.46 -32.48 -3.87
C ASP A 144 -9.83 -33.65 -3.11
N GLU A 145 -9.07 -33.33 -2.06
CA GLU A 145 -8.45 -34.29 -1.14
C GLU A 145 -9.10 -34.17 0.24
N VAL A 146 -9.26 -35.27 0.96
CA VAL A 146 -9.73 -35.26 2.35
C VAL A 146 -8.78 -36.03 3.27
N SER A 147 -8.26 -35.34 4.27
CA SER A 147 -7.47 -35.93 5.35
C SER A 147 -8.33 -36.02 6.60
N VAL A 148 -8.65 -37.25 7.05
CA VAL A 148 -9.34 -37.48 8.32
C VAL A 148 -8.32 -37.74 9.41
N VAL A 149 -8.25 -36.84 10.37
CA VAL A 149 -7.22 -36.86 11.41
C VAL A 149 -7.89 -36.79 12.77
N PHE A 150 -7.62 -37.81 13.57
CA PHE A 150 -8.04 -37.86 14.96
C PHE A 150 -6.97 -37.23 15.85
N PHE A 151 -7.37 -36.43 16.82
CA PHE A 151 -6.42 -35.73 17.69
C PHE A 151 -6.75 -35.87 19.18
N THR A 152 -5.74 -36.09 20.01
CA THR A 152 -5.84 -36.09 21.48
C THR A 152 -4.44 -36.17 22.11
N ILE A 153 -4.29 -35.82 23.39
CA ILE A 153 -3.10 -36.17 24.18
C ILE A 153 -3.48 -37.22 25.21
N TYR A 154 -2.73 -38.32 25.25
CA TYR A 154 -2.94 -39.41 26.20
C TYR A 154 -2.18 -39.15 27.50
N SER A 155 -2.86 -39.24 28.65
CA SER A 155 -2.21 -39.14 29.96
C SER A 155 -1.82 -40.55 30.45
N GLY A 156 -0.52 -40.80 30.63
CA GLY A 156 0.00 -42.04 31.26
C GLY A 156 0.89 -42.91 30.36
N THR A 157 1.53 -43.92 30.96
CA THR A 157 2.52 -44.81 30.32
C THR A 157 1.94 -46.09 29.72
N GLU A 158 0.66 -46.41 29.99
CA GLU A 158 0.06 -47.68 29.57
C GLU A 158 -1.37 -47.50 29.03
N TYR A 159 -1.50 -47.16 27.75
CA TYR A 159 -2.73 -47.49 27.02
C TYR A 159 -2.55 -48.89 26.39
N ARG A 160 -2.78 -49.94 27.20
CA ARG A 160 -2.64 -51.35 26.78
C ARG A 160 -3.72 -51.73 25.76
N GLY A 161 -3.35 -51.90 24.49
CA GLY A 161 -4.20 -52.57 23.50
C GLY A 161 -4.12 -52.05 22.07
N CYS A 162 -3.47 -50.90 21.82
CA CYS A 162 -3.43 -50.26 20.51
C CYS A 162 -2.03 -50.36 19.90
N ALA A 163 -1.78 -51.39 19.09
CA ALA A 163 -0.51 -51.56 18.41
C ALA A 163 -0.23 -50.38 17.44
N GLY A 164 0.96 -49.76 17.54
CA GLY A 164 1.46 -48.79 16.55
C GLY A 164 1.31 -47.31 16.90
N THR A 165 0.83 -46.96 18.08
CA THR A 165 0.79 -45.55 18.56
C THR A 165 1.82 -45.39 19.68
N GLN A 166 2.89 -44.63 19.44
CA GLN A 166 3.78 -44.18 20.51
C GLN A 166 3.00 -43.17 21.36
N LYS A 167 2.21 -43.69 22.30
CA LYS A 167 1.36 -42.90 23.20
C LYS A 167 2.15 -42.55 24.44
N GLY A 168 2.55 -41.29 24.54
CA GLY A 168 3.05 -40.66 25.76
C GLY A 168 2.28 -39.35 25.98
N SER A 169 2.38 -38.82 27.19
CA SER A 169 1.86 -37.49 27.55
C SER A 169 2.68 -36.42 26.81
N SER A 170 2.40 -36.21 25.53
CA SER A 170 3.21 -35.35 24.64
C SER A 170 2.34 -34.52 23.71
N ALA A 171 2.69 -33.23 23.60
CA ALA A 171 2.04 -32.27 22.70
C ALA A 171 2.68 -32.20 21.30
N LEU A 172 3.68 -33.06 21.01
CA LEU A 172 4.27 -33.13 19.67
C LEU A 172 3.24 -33.63 18.65
N ALA A 173 3.26 -33.05 17.45
CA ALA A 173 2.24 -33.32 16.44
C ALA A 173 2.16 -34.81 16.04
N GLU A 174 3.30 -35.49 15.97
CA GLU A 174 3.41 -36.92 15.71
C GLU A 174 2.81 -37.83 16.79
N HIS A 175 2.68 -37.34 18.03
CA HIS A 175 2.05 -38.05 19.14
C HIS A 175 0.58 -37.67 19.31
N MET A 176 0.23 -36.45 18.91
CA MET A 176 -1.11 -35.88 19.05
C MET A 176 -2.06 -36.32 17.93
N PHE A 177 -1.56 -36.51 16.71
CA PHE A 177 -2.39 -36.76 15.52
C PHE A 177 -2.29 -38.19 14.98
N VAL A 178 -3.44 -38.74 14.62
CA VAL A 178 -3.57 -40.02 13.91
C VAL A 178 -4.34 -39.80 12.60
N LEU A 179 -3.61 -39.75 11.48
CA LEU A 179 -4.19 -39.76 10.13
C LEU A 179 -4.78 -41.13 9.79
N GLU A 180 -6.01 -41.16 9.31
CA GLU A 180 -6.71 -42.37 8.89
C GLU A 180 -7.04 -42.36 7.40
N PRO A 181 -6.83 -43.48 6.69
CA PRO A 181 -7.26 -43.58 5.30
C PRO A 181 -8.79 -43.64 5.25
N VAL A 182 -9.36 -42.88 4.34
CA VAL A 182 -10.80 -42.89 4.04
C VAL A 182 -11.05 -42.96 2.54
N GLU A 183 -12.08 -43.68 2.15
CA GLU A 183 -12.58 -43.67 0.77
C GLU A 183 -13.43 -42.41 0.55
N SER A 184 -13.04 -41.54 -0.37
CA SER A 184 -13.74 -40.26 -0.60
C SER A 184 -14.39 -40.15 -1.98
N ALA A 185 -14.44 -41.24 -2.75
CA ALA A 185 -14.99 -41.24 -4.12
C ALA A 185 -16.50 -40.91 -4.16
N THR A 186 -17.24 -41.23 -3.10
CA THR A 186 -18.67 -40.95 -2.97
C THR A 186 -19.01 -40.59 -1.53
N GLN A 187 -20.14 -39.90 -1.32
CA GLN A 187 -20.63 -39.60 0.03
C GLN A 187 -20.88 -40.89 0.84
N GLN A 188 -21.48 -41.93 0.23
CA GLN A 188 -21.73 -43.20 0.91
C GLN A 188 -20.42 -43.94 1.25
N GLY A 189 -19.45 -43.95 0.33
CA GLY A 189 -18.14 -44.55 0.56
C GLY A 189 -17.39 -43.85 1.69
N PHE A 190 -17.45 -42.52 1.72
CA PHE A 190 -16.88 -41.71 2.81
C PHE A 190 -17.56 -42.00 4.14
N ALA A 191 -18.90 -42.01 4.19
CA ALA A 191 -19.64 -42.33 5.41
C ALA A 191 -19.31 -43.73 5.95
N ALA A 192 -19.28 -44.76 5.08
CA ALA A 192 -18.97 -46.13 5.47
C ALA A 192 -17.51 -46.28 5.94
N SER A 193 -16.57 -45.62 5.25
CA SER A 193 -15.17 -45.62 5.66
C SER A 193 -14.97 -44.89 6.99
N LEU A 194 -15.61 -43.73 7.18
CA LEU A 194 -15.59 -42.97 8.42
C LEU A 194 -16.17 -43.79 9.57
N GLU A 195 -17.32 -44.44 9.39
CA GLU A 195 -17.94 -45.33 10.38
C GLU A 195 -16.98 -46.43 10.85
N LYS A 196 -16.27 -47.07 9.91
CA LYS A 196 -15.24 -48.07 10.23
C LYS A 196 -14.11 -47.46 11.07
N GLN A 197 -13.67 -46.24 10.76
CA GLN A 197 -12.63 -45.56 11.52
C GLN A 197 -13.10 -45.19 12.93
N LEU A 198 -14.33 -44.66 13.07
CA LEU A 198 -14.94 -44.29 14.35
C LEU A 198 -15.19 -45.52 15.25
N GLY A 199 -15.37 -46.70 14.66
CA GLY A 199 -15.61 -47.97 15.36
C GLY A 199 -14.36 -48.73 15.82
N LYS A 200 -13.15 -48.24 15.52
CA LYS A 200 -11.90 -48.85 16.01
C LYS A 200 -11.88 -48.86 17.55
N SER A 201 -11.41 -49.97 18.14
CA SER A 201 -11.42 -50.20 19.60
C SER A 201 -10.63 -49.19 20.44
N CYS A 202 -9.79 -48.38 19.79
CA CYS A 202 -8.89 -47.41 20.40
C CYS A 202 -9.33 -45.96 20.23
N ARG A 203 -10.50 -45.74 19.60
CA ARG A 203 -11.07 -44.41 19.37
C ARG A 203 -11.81 -43.92 20.59
N PHE A 204 -11.82 -42.61 20.78
CA PHE A 204 -12.42 -41.95 21.94
C PHE A 204 -11.84 -42.53 23.23
N GLY A 205 -10.52 -42.63 23.27
CA GLY A 205 -9.75 -43.17 24.39
C GLY A 205 -8.77 -42.17 24.98
N GLY A 206 -8.68 -40.98 24.38
CA GLY A 206 -7.79 -39.91 24.81
C GLY A 206 -8.26 -39.22 26.08
N ASN A 207 -7.33 -38.57 26.77
CA ASN A 207 -7.58 -37.92 28.06
C ASN A 207 -7.73 -36.40 27.93
N LEU A 208 -7.00 -35.79 27.00
CA LEU A 208 -6.95 -34.35 26.82
C LEU A 208 -7.28 -33.97 25.37
N SER A 209 -8.05 -32.90 25.20
CA SER A 209 -8.47 -32.36 23.90
C SER A 209 -7.74 -31.04 23.65
N PRO A 210 -6.63 -31.03 22.89
CA PRO A 210 -5.88 -29.81 22.55
C PRO A 210 -6.58 -29.04 21.42
N ILE A 211 -7.79 -28.55 21.67
CA ILE A 211 -8.68 -27.96 20.67
C ILE A 211 -8.09 -26.67 20.11
N ALA A 212 -7.57 -25.76 20.96
CA ALA A 212 -6.97 -24.52 20.45
C ALA A 212 -5.67 -24.77 19.67
N THR A 213 -4.91 -25.80 20.08
CA THR A 213 -3.59 -26.12 19.51
C THR A 213 -3.70 -26.91 18.20
N ALA A 214 -4.65 -27.83 18.07
CA ALA A 214 -4.73 -28.76 16.96
C ALA A 214 -4.79 -28.09 15.57
N PRO A 215 -5.64 -27.08 15.31
CA PRO A 215 -5.67 -26.40 14.01
C PRO A 215 -4.33 -25.75 13.64
N SER A 216 -3.54 -25.32 14.62
CA SER A 216 -2.23 -24.70 14.38
C SER A 216 -1.12 -25.71 14.07
N LEU A 217 -1.23 -26.96 14.56
CA LEU A 217 -0.21 -27.98 14.37
C LEU A 217 -0.51 -28.99 13.26
N ILE A 218 -1.74 -28.99 12.74
CA ILE A 218 -2.13 -29.98 11.72
C ILE A 218 -1.40 -29.78 10.38
N LEU A 219 -1.18 -28.53 9.99
CA LEU A 219 -0.51 -28.20 8.72
C LEU A 219 0.92 -28.79 8.66
N PRO A 220 1.81 -28.54 9.65
CA PRO A 220 3.14 -29.15 9.64
C PRO A 220 3.13 -30.68 9.78
N TYR A 221 2.13 -31.26 10.43
CA TYR A 221 1.98 -32.71 10.48
C TYR A 221 1.69 -33.30 9.09
N LEU A 222 0.76 -32.70 8.34
CA LEU A 222 0.35 -33.20 7.02
C LEU A 222 1.38 -32.93 5.91
N GLN A 223 2.28 -31.96 6.09
CA GLN A 223 3.33 -31.63 5.12
C GLN A 223 4.18 -32.83 4.67
N THR A 224 4.38 -33.82 5.54
CA THR A 224 5.18 -35.03 5.21
C THR A 224 4.32 -36.22 4.81
N LYS A 225 2.99 -36.09 4.87
CA LYS A 225 2.02 -37.15 4.58
C LYS A 225 1.36 -37.00 3.22
N LEU A 226 1.40 -35.80 2.66
CA LEU A 226 0.92 -35.49 1.32
C LEU A 226 2.04 -35.63 0.28
N PRO A 227 1.73 -35.97 -0.98
CA PRO A 227 2.73 -35.96 -2.05
C PRO A 227 3.35 -34.56 -2.20
N PRO A 228 4.69 -34.44 -2.31
CA PRO A 228 5.40 -33.15 -2.24
C PRO A 228 5.04 -32.19 -3.38
N ASP A 229 4.56 -32.70 -4.50
CA ASP A 229 4.12 -31.98 -5.69
C ASP A 229 2.62 -31.67 -5.71
N LYS A 230 1.85 -32.17 -4.73
CA LYS A 230 0.41 -31.91 -4.64
C LYS A 230 0.17 -30.49 -4.13
N LEU A 231 -0.59 -29.72 -4.89
CA LEU A 231 -1.01 -28.36 -4.55
C LEU A 231 -2.54 -28.26 -4.49
N PHE A 232 -3.04 -27.35 -3.65
CA PHE A 232 -4.46 -27.12 -3.41
C PHE A 232 -4.79 -25.63 -3.50
N SER A 233 -5.90 -25.29 -4.13
CA SER A 233 -6.37 -23.90 -4.23
C SER A 233 -6.83 -23.33 -2.89
N ARG A 234 -7.35 -24.20 -2.01
CA ARG A 234 -7.84 -23.86 -0.68
C ARG A 234 -7.50 -24.99 0.28
N THR A 235 -7.18 -24.67 1.52
CA THR A 235 -7.01 -25.65 2.60
C THR A 235 -8.04 -25.32 3.68
N ILE A 236 -9.06 -26.16 3.79
CA ILE A 236 -10.19 -26.00 4.70
C ILE A 236 -10.01 -26.99 5.85
N ILE A 237 -9.97 -26.50 7.08
CA ILE A 237 -9.87 -27.31 8.30
C ILE A 237 -11.24 -27.28 8.96
N ILE A 238 -11.82 -28.45 9.19
CA ILE A 238 -13.06 -28.61 9.94
C ILE A 238 -12.73 -29.38 11.21
N GLU A 239 -12.82 -28.72 12.34
CA GLU A 239 -12.62 -29.28 13.66
C GLU A 239 -13.95 -29.67 14.29
N ALA A 240 -14.13 -30.97 14.56
CA ALA A 240 -15.28 -31.51 15.27
C ALA A 240 -14.90 -31.84 16.72
N SER A 241 -15.44 -31.08 17.67
CA SER A 241 -15.23 -31.26 19.12
C SER A 241 -16.50 -30.94 19.89
N ASN A 242 -16.62 -31.41 21.13
CA ASN A 242 -17.77 -31.11 22.00
C ASN A 242 -17.69 -29.73 22.68
N ALA A 243 -16.63 -28.95 22.40
CA ALA A 243 -16.34 -27.62 22.95
C ALA A 243 -16.38 -27.51 24.49
N ARG A 244 -16.46 -28.63 25.21
CA ARG A 244 -16.55 -28.65 26.68
C ARG A 244 -15.31 -28.03 27.32
N TYR A 245 -14.18 -28.11 26.60
CA TYR A 245 -12.90 -27.51 26.97
C TYR A 245 -12.43 -26.49 25.93
N ASN A 246 -13.34 -25.92 25.12
CA ASN A 246 -13.02 -24.78 24.26
C ASN A 246 -12.72 -23.57 25.15
N THR A 247 -11.48 -23.50 25.62
CA THR A 247 -10.98 -22.30 26.23
C THR A 247 -10.88 -21.23 25.14
N THR A 248 -11.18 -19.98 25.45
CA THR A 248 -10.74 -18.83 24.63
C THR A 248 -9.22 -18.65 24.67
N ALA A 249 -8.48 -19.64 25.19
CA ALA A 249 -7.07 -19.61 25.40
C ALA A 249 -6.34 -19.95 24.09
N SER A 250 -5.23 -19.27 23.84
CA SER A 250 -4.35 -19.60 22.71
C SER A 250 -3.71 -20.98 22.86
N PRO A 251 -3.13 -21.56 21.79
CA PRO A 251 -2.31 -22.78 21.87
C PRO A 251 -1.30 -22.77 23.03
N ALA A 252 -0.59 -21.65 23.23
CA ALA A 252 0.39 -21.53 24.32
C ALA A 252 -0.22 -21.62 25.73
N SER A 253 -1.40 -21.05 25.92
CA SER A 253 -2.11 -21.05 27.20
C SER A 253 -2.74 -22.41 27.48
N GLU A 254 -3.31 -23.05 26.46
CA GLU A 254 -3.85 -24.41 26.53
C GLU A 254 -2.74 -25.41 26.90
N LEU A 255 -1.62 -25.39 26.17
CA LEU A 255 -0.50 -26.30 26.43
C LEU A 255 0.19 -26.04 27.78
N ALA A 256 0.29 -24.77 28.22
CA ALA A 256 0.79 -24.45 29.55
C ALA A 256 -0.13 -25.00 30.66
N ASN A 257 -1.45 -24.99 30.44
CA ASN A 257 -2.39 -25.63 31.35
C ASN A 257 -2.18 -27.15 31.41
N PHE A 258 -2.05 -27.80 30.25
CA PHE A 258 -1.80 -29.24 30.22
C PHE A 258 -0.47 -29.64 30.85
N GLN A 259 0.59 -28.84 30.64
CA GLN A 259 1.89 -29.07 31.27
C GLN A 259 1.80 -29.00 32.81
N ARG A 260 1.07 -28.00 33.34
CA ARG A 260 0.88 -27.84 34.78
C ARG A 260 0.07 -28.97 35.40
N THR A 261 -0.99 -29.42 34.72
CA THR A 261 -1.99 -30.33 35.31
C THR A 261 -1.70 -31.80 35.04
N PHE A 262 -1.12 -32.15 33.89
CA PHE A 262 -1.03 -33.54 33.40
C PHE A 262 0.38 -33.99 33.00
N VAL A 263 1.42 -33.17 33.25
CA VAL A 263 2.82 -33.47 32.90
C VAL A 263 2.94 -33.85 31.42
N VAL A 264 2.54 -32.92 30.54
CA VAL A 264 2.66 -33.07 29.09
C VAL A 264 4.03 -32.58 28.62
N GLU A 265 4.78 -33.44 27.94
CA GLU A 265 6.07 -33.14 27.32
C GLU A 265 5.92 -32.48 25.94
N GLY A 266 6.99 -31.85 25.44
CA GLY A 266 7.01 -31.28 24.09
C GLY A 266 6.16 -30.03 23.88
N THR A 267 5.58 -29.46 24.95
CA THR A 267 4.73 -28.25 24.90
C THR A 267 5.47 -27.05 24.34
N GLU A 268 6.73 -26.81 24.73
CA GLU A 268 7.53 -25.69 24.19
C GLU A 268 7.76 -25.81 22.67
N GLN A 269 8.03 -27.02 22.19
CA GLN A 269 8.23 -27.27 20.75
C GLN A 269 6.93 -27.10 19.98
N ALA A 270 5.82 -27.60 20.53
CA ALA A 270 4.48 -27.41 20.00
C ALA A 270 4.13 -25.91 19.92
N VAL A 271 4.33 -25.14 20.99
CA VAL A 271 4.12 -23.69 20.99
C VAL A 271 4.98 -22.97 19.96
N SER A 272 6.27 -23.33 19.88
CA SER A 272 7.19 -22.76 18.88
C SER A 272 6.69 -23.05 17.46
N LYS A 273 6.22 -24.27 17.20
CA LYS A 273 5.70 -24.66 15.88
C LYS A 273 4.38 -23.95 15.56
N SER A 274 3.47 -23.81 16.53
CA SER A 274 2.26 -23.00 16.41
C SER A 274 2.57 -21.54 16.08
N HIS A 275 3.60 -20.95 16.70
CA HIS A 275 4.06 -19.59 16.37
C HIS A 275 4.62 -19.49 14.96
N GLN A 276 5.40 -20.47 14.50
CA GLN A 276 5.88 -20.51 13.10
C GLN A 276 4.70 -20.55 12.12
N VAL A 277 3.68 -21.35 12.43
CA VAL A 277 2.46 -21.44 11.61
C VAL A 277 1.74 -20.10 11.59
N ALA A 278 1.54 -19.46 12.76
CA ALA A 278 0.90 -18.15 12.86
C ALA A 278 1.69 -17.02 12.18
N ALA A 279 3.01 -17.17 12.05
CA ALA A 279 3.86 -16.23 11.31
C ALA A 279 3.74 -16.42 9.77
N SER A 280 3.19 -17.54 9.31
CA SER A 280 3.08 -17.87 7.88
C SER A 280 1.62 -17.89 7.39
N PHE A 281 0.68 -18.21 8.26
CA PHE A 281 -0.73 -18.41 7.93
C PHE A 281 -1.63 -17.62 8.87
N TYR A 282 -2.71 -17.09 8.30
CA TYR A 282 -3.88 -16.63 9.02
C TYR A 282 -5.01 -17.65 8.83
N PHE A 283 -5.68 -18.01 9.92
CA PHE A 283 -6.82 -18.93 9.89
C PHE A 283 -8.12 -18.12 9.87
N ASN A 284 -8.70 -17.98 8.69
CA ASN A 284 -9.97 -17.28 8.52
C ASN A 284 -11.13 -18.20 8.94
N SER A 285 -11.90 -17.80 9.95
CA SER A 285 -13.09 -18.54 10.41
C SER A 285 -14.33 -17.64 10.38
N PRO A 286 -14.99 -17.51 9.23
CA PRO A 286 -16.25 -16.79 9.13
C PRO A 286 -17.27 -17.40 10.11
N PRO A 287 -17.98 -16.60 10.94
CA PRO A 287 -18.96 -17.15 11.89
C PRO A 287 -20.04 -18.01 11.22
N ALA A 288 -20.39 -17.73 9.97
CA ALA A 288 -21.35 -18.50 9.19
C ALA A 288 -20.86 -19.90 8.77
N TRP A 289 -19.57 -20.19 8.94
CA TRP A 289 -18.98 -21.51 8.73
C TRP A 289 -18.77 -22.28 10.03
N ASN A 290 -19.21 -21.75 11.18
CA ASN A 290 -19.22 -22.48 12.44
C ASN A 290 -20.65 -22.91 12.74
N TRP A 291 -20.85 -24.17 13.09
CA TRP A 291 -22.18 -24.71 13.35
C TRP A 291 -22.14 -25.79 14.42
N THR A 292 -23.32 -26.17 14.88
CA THR A 292 -23.52 -27.22 15.88
C THR A 292 -24.51 -28.26 15.38
N ALA A 293 -24.29 -29.52 15.75
CA ALA A 293 -25.25 -30.61 15.61
C ALA A 293 -25.45 -31.24 17.00
N GLY A 294 -26.55 -30.90 17.66
CA GLY A 294 -26.69 -31.14 19.10
C GLY A 294 -25.64 -30.35 19.91
N SER A 295 -24.88 -31.05 20.76
CA SER A 295 -23.76 -30.48 21.53
C SER A 295 -22.39 -30.70 20.87
N LEU A 296 -22.34 -31.19 19.63
CA LEU A 296 -21.12 -31.27 18.84
C LEU A 296 -20.93 -29.96 18.06
N PHE A 297 -19.74 -29.38 18.18
CA PHE A 297 -19.35 -28.15 17.49
C PHE A 297 -18.45 -28.50 16.32
N PHE A 298 -18.65 -27.78 15.23
CA PHE A 298 -17.79 -27.86 14.06
C PHE A 298 -17.24 -26.46 13.77
N ASN A 299 -15.97 -26.25 14.09
CA ASN A 299 -15.28 -25.00 13.82
C ASN A 299 -14.56 -25.14 12.48
N THR A 300 -14.84 -24.23 11.55
CA THR A 300 -14.25 -24.27 10.22
C THR A 300 -13.30 -23.10 10.01
N PHE A 301 -12.12 -23.43 9.51
CA PHE A 301 -11.05 -22.48 9.23
C PHE A 301 -10.58 -22.66 7.80
N GLU A 302 -10.25 -21.56 7.13
CA GLU A 302 -9.45 -21.57 5.90
C GLU A 302 -8.05 -21.07 6.23
N ALA A 303 -7.03 -21.88 5.89
CA ALA A 303 -5.65 -21.47 6.02
C ALA A 303 -5.27 -20.58 4.83
N VAL A 304 -5.04 -19.29 5.11
CA VAL A 304 -4.69 -18.26 4.12
C VAL A 304 -3.26 -17.79 4.37
N PRO A 305 -2.45 -17.46 3.34
CA PRO A 305 -1.15 -16.85 3.54
C PRO A 305 -1.27 -15.55 4.34
N LEU A 306 -0.34 -15.31 5.27
CA LEU A 306 -0.34 -14.07 6.05
C LEU A 306 -0.08 -12.83 5.18
N HIS A 307 0.69 -12.98 4.11
CA HIS A 307 1.07 -11.90 3.20
C HIS A 307 0.33 -12.00 1.87
N PRO A 308 -0.20 -10.88 1.33
CA PRO A 308 -0.86 -10.89 0.04
C PRO A 308 0.16 -11.09 -1.08
N VAL A 309 -0.12 -12.04 -1.97
CA VAL A 309 0.78 -12.43 -3.05
C VAL A 309 1.04 -11.31 -4.07
N ASP A 310 0.14 -10.33 -4.17
CA ASP A 310 0.32 -9.18 -5.07
C ASP A 310 1.55 -8.33 -4.70
N THR A 311 2.06 -8.45 -3.47
CA THR A 311 3.25 -7.70 -2.99
C THR A 311 4.56 -8.15 -3.64
N VAL A 312 4.61 -9.36 -4.22
CA VAL A 312 5.80 -9.84 -4.94
C VAL A 312 5.84 -9.42 -6.40
N LEU A 313 4.78 -8.76 -6.90
CA LEU A 313 4.65 -8.33 -8.29
C LEU A 313 5.12 -6.87 -8.44
N SER A 314 5.99 -6.61 -9.42
CA SER A 314 6.43 -5.26 -9.78
C SER A 314 6.29 -5.06 -11.28
N TYR A 315 5.50 -4.07 -11.69
CA TYR A 315 5.20 -3.81 -13.09
C TYR A 315 4.76 -2.37 -13.32
N GLN A 316 4.78 -1.94 -14.58
CA GLN A 316 4.30 -0.62 -14.99
C GLN A 316 2.80 -0.68 -15.31
N ARG A 317 1.98 0.11 -14.61
CA ARG A 317 0.53 0.16 -14.85
C ARG A 317 0.15 0.78 -16.20
N LYS A 318 1.04 1.59 -16.77
CA LYS A 318 0.86 2.27 -18.06
C LYS A 318 2.12 2.14 -18.89
N ILE A 319 1.96 1.72 -20.13
CA ILE A 319 3.04 1.56 -21.10
C ILE A 319 2.66 2.31 -22.39
N GLN A 320 3.61 3.06 -22.93
CA GLN A 320 3.50 3.61 -24.28
C GLN A 320 4.22 2.70 -25.27
N ILE A 321 3.56 2.35 -26.38
CA ILE A 321 4.16 1.55 -27.45
C ILE A 321 4.44 2.43 -28.67
N ASP A 322 5.68 2.39 -29.14
CA ASP A 322 6.12 3.01 -30.37
C ASP A 322 6.35 1.96 -31.47
N ARG A 323 6.47 2.44 -32.71
CA ARG A 323 6.67 1.65 -33.92
C ARG A 323 8.07 1.93 -34.45
N GLU A 324 8.79 0.87 -34.77
CA GLU A 324 10.10 0.93 -35.43
C GLU A 324 10.01 0.24 -36.78
N ALA A 325 10.35 0.93 -37.86
CA ALA A 325 10.41 0.29 -39.17
C ALA A 325 11.62 -0.64 -39.21
N VAL A 326 11.42 -1.93 -39.50
CA VAL A 326 12.49 -2.92 -39.69
C VAL A 326 12.69 -3.26 -41.17
N SER A 327 11.77 -2.82 -42.01
CA SER A 327 11.80 -2.91 -43.47
C SER A 327 10.83 -1.88 -44.06
N ASN A 328 10.70 -1.84 -45.38
CA ASN A 328 9.78 -0.95 -46.08
C ASN A 328 8.30 -1.35 -45.96
N ASP A 329 7.98 -2.54 -45.45
CA ASP A 329 6.62 -3.03 -45.29
C ASP A 329 6.28 -3.53 -43.88
N LYS A 330 7.26 -3.68 -42.99
CA LYS A 330 7.13 -4.26 -41.64
C LYS A 330 7.61 -3.29 -40.56
N LEU A 331 6.78 -3.10 -39.53
CA LEU A 331 7.05 -2.29 -38.35
C LEU A 331 7.04 -3.18 -37.10
N ARG A 332 8.05 -3.07 -36.24
CA ARG A 332 8.12 -3.70 -34.92
C ARG A 332 7.49 -2.79 -33.88
N LEU A 333 6.69 -3.35 -32.99
CA LEU A 333 6.15 -2.65 -31.82
C LEU A 333 7.12 -2.80 -30.64
N VAL A 334 7.52 -1.68 -30.04
CA VAL A 334 8.42 -1.64 -28.89
C VAL A 334 7.89 -0.69 -27.82
N PRO A 335 8.10 -0.97 -26.52
CA PRO A 335 7.87 -0.01 -25.46
C PRO A 335 8.78 1.22 -25.59
N GLU A 336 8.27 2.42 -25.30
CA GLU A 336 9.05 3.65 -25.37
C GLU A 336 10.01 3.79 -24.17
N PRO A 337 11.33 4.02 -24.37
CA PRO A 337 12.29 4.18 -23.27
C PRO A 337 11.90 5.30 -22.29
N PRO A 338 12.11 5.14 -20.97
CA PRO A 338 12.85 4.07 -20.29
C PRO A 338 11.99 2.85 -19.93
N HIS A 339 10.77 2.74 -20.48
CA HIS A 339 9.85 1.66 -20.15
C HIS A 339 10.25 0.37 -20.87
N THR A 340 10.35 -0.75 -20.14
CA THR A 340 10.59 -2.08 -20.74
C THR A 340 9.29 -2.83 -20.98
N GLY A 341 8.22 -2.45 -20.27
CA GLY A 341 6.96 -3.19 -20.28
C GLY A 341 7.04 -4.59 -19.67
N ASP A 342 8.10 -4.87 -18.91
CA ASP A 342 8.28 -6.15 -18.24
C ASP A 342 7.45 -6.21 -16.95
N LEU A 343 6.97 -7.41 -16.64
CA LEU A 343 6.46 -7.77 -15.33
C LEU A 343 7.56 -8.50 -14.57
N TYR A 344 7.90 -8.03 -13.38
CA TYR A 344 8.86 -8.68 -12.50
C TYR A 344 8.13 -9.40 -11.35
N VAL A 345 8.53 -10.63 -11.10
CA VAL A 345 8.16 -11.40 -9.90
C VAL A 345 9.37 -11.47 -8.99
N ASN A 346 9.32 -10.80 -7.85
CA ASN A 346 10.43 -10.78 -6.88
C ASN A 346 10.45 -12.09 -6.09
N LEU A 347 11.62 -12.75 -6.03
CA LEU A 347 11.81 -14.05 -5.37
C LEU A 347 12.47 -13.89 -3.98
N ASP A 348 12.21 -12.80 -3.27
CA ASP A 348 12.93 -12.44 -2.04
C ASP A 348 13.03 -13.62 -1.07
N ALA A 349 14.27 -14.11 -0.89
CA ALA A 349 14.55 -15.27 -0.07
C ALA A 349 14.59 -14.93 1.43
N SER A 350 14.61 -13.64 1.78
CA SER A 350 14.83 -13.16 3.15
C SER A 350 13.57 -13.19 4.03
N SER A 351 12.38 -13.28 3.45
CA SER A 351 11.11 -13.17 4.17
C SER A 351 10.69 -14.41 4.98
N GLY A 352 11.44 -15.51 4.98
CA GLY A 352 11.09 -16.74 5.72
C GLY A 352 9.92 -17.56 5.12
N TYR A 353 9.14 -16.94 4.23
CA TYR A 353 8.16 -17.57 3.33
C TYR A 353 8.51 -17.22 1.88
N ARG A 354 8.23 -18.13 0.95
CA ARG A 354 8.54 -17.96 -0.48
C ARG A 354 7.31 -18.21 -1.35
N PHE A 355 6.91 -17.19 -2.09
CA PHE A 355 5.97 -17.36 -3.20
C PHE A 355 6.75 -17.82 -4.42
N ARG A 356 6.72 -19.12 -4.70
CA ARG A 356 7.37 -19.67 -5.88
C ARG A 356 6.42 -19.54 -7.08
N PRO A 357 6.75 -18.74 -8.10
CA PRO A 357 5.88 -18.59 -9.25
C PRO A 357 5.79 -19.90 -10.04
N LEU A 358 4.57 -20.27 -10.43
CA LEU A 358 4.29 -21.47 -11.21
C LEU A 358 3.82 -21.11 -12.61
N SER A 359 2.93 -20.14 -12.72
CA SER A 359 2.31 -19.79 -14.00
C SER A 359 1.85 -18.34 -14.05
N ILE A 360 1.71 -17.82 -15.25
CA ILE A 360 1.03 -16.56 -15.51
C ILE A 360 0.02 -16.75 -16.63
N HIS A 361 -1.18 -16.21 -16.43
CA HIS A 361 -2.22 -16.13 -17.42
C HIS A 361 -2.35 -14.68 -17.88
N LEU A 362 -2.29 -14.45 -19.19
CA LEU A 362 -2.37 -13.14 -19.84
C LEU A 362 -3.63 -13.10 -20.72
N SER A 363 -4.40 -12.01 -20.64
CA SER A 363 -5.50 -11.74 -21.56
C SER A 363 -5.43 -10.30 -22.09
N PHE A 364 -5.85 -10.10 -23.33
CA PHE A 364 -5.66 -8.85 -24.07
C PHE A 364 -6.99 -8.25 -24.49
N GLN A 365 -7.31 -7.06 -23.97
CA GLN A 365 -8.57 -6.38 -24.21
C GLN A 365 -8.34 -5.03 -24.90
N GLY A 366 -9.03 -4.75 -25.98
CA GLY A 366 -9.02 -3.44 -26.63
C GLY A 366 -9.82 -2.41 -25.82
N ALA A 367 -9.77 -1.14 -26.23
CA ALA A 367 -10.50 -0.04 -25.57
C ALA A 367 -12.02 -0.28 -25.40
N ASN A 368 -12.63 -1.09 -26.25
CA ASN A 368 -14.07 -1.43 -26.22
C ASN A 368 -14.39 -2.68 -25.37
N GLY A 369 -13.41 -3.26 -24.67
CA GLY A 369 -13.56 -4.48 -23.87
C GLY A 369 -13.54 -5.81 -24.64
N GLY A 370 -13.59 -5.77 -25.99
CA GLY A 370 -13.39 -6.94 -26.84
C GLY A 370 -11.92 -7.31 -27.02
N SER A 371 -11.62 -8.40 -27.74
CA SER A 371 -10.24 -8.83 -27.99
C SER A 371 -9.41 -7.75 -28.68
N TRP A 372 -8.18 -7.56 -28.21
CA TRP A 372 -7.29 -6.54 -28.74
C TRP A 372 -6.64 -6.99 -30.06
N LYS A 373 -6.77 -6.16 -31.10
CA LYS A 373 -6.11 -6.35 -32.40
C LYS A 373 -4.98 -5.34 -32.55
N LEU A 374 -3.78 -5.84 -32.83
CA LEU A 374 -2.60 -5.04 -33.17
C LEU A 374 -2.31 -5.23 -34.67
N GLY A 375 -2.67 -4.24 -35.48
CA GLY A 375 -2.65 -4.37 -36.94
C GLY A 375 -3.56 -5.50 -37.43
N GLY A 376 -3.00 -6.42 -38.23
CA GLY A 376 -3.70 -7.62 -38.68
C GLY A 376 -3.79 -8.77 -37.66
N THR A 377 -3.06 -8.69 -36.54
CA THR A 377 -2.91 -9.81 -35.59
C THR A 377 -3.86 -9.66 -34.40
N MET A 378 -4.61 -10.71 -34.10
CA MET A 378 -5.47 -10.80 -32.91
C MET A 378 -4.67 -11.45 -31.78
N LEU A 379 -4.47 -10.71 -30.68
CA LEU A 379 -3.80 -11.27 -29.51
C LEU A 379 -4.73 -12.25 -28.81
N GLN A 380 -4.27 -13.48 -28.63
CA GLN A 380 -4.99 -14.53 -27.91
C GLN A 380 -4.59 -14.54 -26.44
N GLU A 381 -5.44 -15.13 -25.60
CA GLU A 381 -5.04 -15.43 -24.21
C GLU A 381 -3.84 -16.36 -24.21
N MET A 382 -2.95 -16.17 -23.25
CA MET A 382 -1.73 -16.95 -23.15
C MET A 382 -1.50 -17.43 -21.73
N PHE A 383 -0.84 -18.59 -21.66
CA PHE A 383 -0.40 -19.20 -20.42
C PHE A 383 1.10 -19.45 -20.52
N ILE A 384 1.87 -18.91 -19.58
CA ILE A 384 3.32 -19.10 -19.51
C ILE A 384 3.61 -19.88 -18.22
N ASN A 385 4.34 -20.99 -18.37
CA ASN A 385 4.81 -21.78 -17.23
C ASN A 385 6.09 -21.15 -16.66
N LEU A 386 5.99 -20.55 -15.48
CA LEU A 386 7.11 -19.89 -14.79
C LEU A 386 8.00 -20.88 -14.04
N SER A 387 7.52 -22.10 -13.77
CA SER A 387 8.36 -23.15 -13.15
C SER A 387 9.45 -23.68 -14.09
N GLN A 388 9.25 -23.54 -15.39
CA GLN A 388 10.20 -23.90 -16.46
C GLN A 388 10.61 -22.63 -17.21
N CYS A 389 11.00 -21.60 -16.47
CA CYS A 389 11.22 -20.29 -17.05
C CYS A 389 12.27 -20.33 -18.16
N GLN A 390 11.85 -20.08 -19.40
CA GLN A 390 12.69 -20.09 -20.59
C GLN A 390 12.41 -18.86 -21.47
N PRO A 391 13.45 -18.21 -22.01
CA PRO A 391 13.27 -17.17 -23.02
C PRO A 391 12.58 -17.71 -24.28
N PRO A 392 11.73 -16.93 -24.97
CA PRO A 392 11.39 -15.53 -24.68
C PRO A 392 10.26 -15.34 -23.66
N GLY A 393 9.66 -16.42 -23.14
CA GLY A 393 8.50 -16.36 -22.25
C GLY A 393 8.79 -15.70 -20.90
N CYS A 394 9.97 -15.96 -20.33
CA CYS A 394 10.50 -15.26 -19.17
C CYS A 394 12.03 -15.43 -19.05
N ILE A 395 12.65 -14.62 -18.20
CA ILE A 395 14.08 -14.59 -17.92
C ILE A 395 14.27 -14.68 -16.40
N ASP A 396 14.97 -15.71 -15.94
CA ASP A 396 15.37 -15.85 -14.54
C ASP A 396 16.64 -15.02 -14.28
N GLU A 397 16.53 -13.98 -13.45
CA GLU A 397 17.63 -13.10 -13.05
C GLU A 397 18.20 -13.47 -11.66
N GLY A 398 17.79 -14.62 -11.11
CA GLY A 398 18.25 -15.17 -9.84
C GLY A 398 17.41 -14.69 -8.64
N ASN A 399 17.29 -13.38 -8.43
CA ASN A 399 16.48 -12.81 -7.33
C ASN A 399 15.08 -12.34 -7.77
N ARG A 400 14.81 -12.38 -9.08
CA ARG A 400 13.51 -12.06 -9.68
C ARG A 400 13.36 -12.77 -11.02
N ILE A 401 12.12 -13.01 -11.43
CA ILE A 401 11.79 -13.47 -12.78
C ILE A 401 11.24 -12.27 -13.56
N ALA A 402 11.88 -11.94 -14.68
CA ALA A 402 11.39 -10.94 -15.62
C ALA A 402 10.54 -11.61 -16.71
N ILE A 403 9.34 -11.09 -16.93
CA ILE A 403 8.39 -11.58 -17.93
C ILE A 403 8.23 -10.45 -18.98
N PRO A 404 8.93 -10.54 -20.12
CA PRO A 404 8.86 -9.53 -21.15
C PRO A 404 7.55 -9.67 -21.93
N LEU A 405 6.49 -8.99 -21.48
CA LEU A 405 5.11 -9.23 -21.91
C LEU A 405 4.92 -9.16 -23.44
N PHE A 406 5.60 -8.24 -24.12
CA PHE A 406 5.52 -8.10 -25.58
C PHE A 406 6.31 -9.17 -26.34
N ALA A 407 7.43 -9.64 -25.80
CA ALA A 407 8.18 -10.75 -26.40
C ALA A 407 7.50 -12.09 -26.14
N ALA A 408 6.86 -12.24 -24.97
CA ALA A 408 6.05 -13.41 -24.65
C ALA A 408 4.77 -13.49 -25.48
N ALA A 409 4.21 -12.35 -25.90
CA ALA A 409 3.05 -12.27 -26.81
C ALA A 409 3.33 -12.72 -28.25
N GLY A 410 4.59 -12.88 -28.60
CA GLY A 410 5.05 -13.34 -29.90
C GLY A 410 6.47 -12.84 -30.15
N GLU A 411 7.27 -13.60 -30.90
CA GLU A 411 8.62 -13.19 -31.27
C GLU A 411 8.58 -11.90 -32.11
N ASN A 412 8.63 -10.77 -31.41
CA ASN A 412 8.46 -9.41 -31.92
C ASN A 412 7.07 -9.18 -32.53
N LEU A 413 6.22 -8.43 -31.84
CA LEU A 413 4.94 -8.00 -32.38
C LEU A 413 5.17 -7.08 -33.59
N TYR A 414 4.81 -7.56 -34.78
CA TYR A 414 4.95 -6.82 -36.02
C TYR A 414 3.59 -6.42 -36.60
N ILE A 415 3.55 -5.24 -37.21
CA ILE A 415 2.42 -4.76 -38.02
C ILE A 415 2.90 -4.40 -39.43
N SER A 416 1.99 -4.46 -40.39
CA SER A 416 2.25 -4.05 -41.77
C SER A 416 2.17 -2.53 -41.92
N SER A 417 2.94 -1.98 -42.85
CA SER A 417 2.82 -0.57 -43.31
C SER A 417 1.41 -0.21 -43.80
N LYS A 418 0.57 -1.19 -44.15
CA LYS A 418 -0.81 -1.01 -44.62
C LYS A 418 -1.86 -1.19 -43.52
N ASP A 419 -1.46 -1.62 -42.32
CA ASP A 419 -2.38 -1.83 -41.22
C ASP A 419 -2.90 -0.49 -40.68
N PRO A 420 -4.13 -0.46 -40.11
CA PRO A 420 -4.66 0.74 -39.47
C PRO A 420 -3.79 1.21 -38.29
N GLU A 421 -4.00 2.46 -37.88
CA GLU A 421 -3.32 2.99 -36.69
C GLU A 421 -3.67 2.16 -35.44
N LEU A 422 -2.68 2.02 -34.56
CA LEU A 422 -2.82 1.25 -33.33
C LEU A 422 -3.92 1.86 -32.45
N THR A 423 -4.72 1.00 -31.83
CA THR A 423 -5.72 1.40 -30.84
C THR A 423 -5.24 1.07 -29.42
N PRO A 424 -5.57 1.89 -28.41
CA PRO A 424 -5.29 1.57 -27.01
C PRO A 424 -5.88 0.21 -26.58
N GLY A 425 -5.24 -0.42 -25.62
CA GLY A 425 -5.68 -1.69 -25.03
C GLY A 425 -5.22 -1.87 -23.59
N LYS A 426 -5.53 -3.04 -23.05
CA LYS A 426 -5.21 -3.49 -21.70
C LYS A 426 -4.68 -4.91 -21.76
N ILE A 427 -3.59 -5.14 -21.03
CA ILE A 427 -3.07 -6.47 -20.75
C ILE A 427 -3.51 -6.81 -19.34
N ASN A 428 -4.45 -7.74 -19.19
CA ASN A 428 -4.83 -8.25 -17.88
C ASN A 428 -4.01 -9.50 -17.58
N PHE A 429 -3.64 -9.68 -16.33
CA PHE A 429 -2.87 -10.84 -15.94
C PHE A 429 -3.15 -11.32 -14.53
N THR A 430 -2.93 -12.61 -14.32
CA THR A 430 -2.91 -13.25 -13.01
C THR A 430 -1.73 -14.20 -12.91
N VAL A 431 -1.02 -14.19 -11.78
CA VAL A 431 0.13 -15.06 -11.54
C VAL A 431 -0.25 -16.09 -10.47
N GLY A 432 0.03 -17.37 -10.74
CA GLY A 432 -0.16 -18.48 -9.83
C GLY A 432 1.15 -18.84 -9.13
N PHE A 433 1.07 -19.12 -7.84
CA PHE A 433 2.22 -19.37 -6.97
C PHE A 433 2.00 -20.63 -6.14
N SER A 434 3.09 -21.37 -5.87
CA SER A 434 3.17 -22.26 -4.71
C SER A 434 3.63 -21.45 -3.50
N TYR A 435 2.93 -21.59 -2.38
CA TYR A 435 3.31 -20.94 -1.13
C TYR A 435 4.21 -21.87 -0.31
N GLU A 436 5.53 -21.68 -0.43
CA GLU A 436 6.54 -22.50 0.22
C GLU A 436 6.99 -21.86 1.53
N THR A 437 6.55 -22.43 2.65
CA THR A 437 6.86 -21.95 4.02
C THR A 437 7.80 -22.87 4.78
N GLY A 438 8.01 -24.10 4.29
CA GLY A 438 8.66 -25.19 5.02
C GLY A 438 7.78 -25.78 6.14
N ILE A 439 6.61 -25.20 6.38
CA ILE A 439 5.59 -25.68 7.33
C ILE A 439 4.52 -26.43 6.56
N TYR A 440 3.96 -25.79 5.53
CA TYR A 440 2.96 -26.36 4.64
C TYR A 440 3.10 -25.75 3.25
N ASN A 441 3.55 -26.55 2.29
CA ASN A 441 3.93 -26.16 0.93
C ASN A 441 2.90 -26.60 -0.12
N HIS A 442 1.76 -27.14 0.32
CA HIS A 442 0.72 -27.66 -0.55
C HIS A 442 -0.32 -26.61 -0.94
N LEU A 443 -0.09 -25.32 -0.66
CA LEU A 443 -1.03 -24.25 -0.96
C LEU A 443 -0.65 -23.55 -2.27
N PHE A 444 -1.60 -23.56 -3.21
CA PHE A 444 -1.57 -22.76 -4.42
C PHE A 444 -2.29 -21.43 -4.17
N VAL A 445 -1.65 -20.32 -4.51
CA VAL A 445 -2.18 -18.98 -4.32
C VAL A 445 -2.16 -18.25 -5.65
N LYS A 446 -3.26 -17.60 -6.00
CA LYS A 446 -3.38 -16.82 -7.23
C LYS A 446 -3.42 -15.34 -6.89
N SER A 447 -2.68 -14.53 -7.64
CA SER A 447 -2.75 -13.07 -7.57
C SER A 447 -4.14 -12.58 -7.92
N THR A 448 -4.49 -11.38 -7.45
CA THR A 448 -5.68 -10.71 -8.00
C THR A 448 -5.43 -10.35 -9.47
N GLU A 449 -6.50 -10.17 -10.24
CA GLU A 449 -6.40 -9.77 -11.64
C GLU A 449 -5.83 -8.35 -11.72
N GLN A 450 -4.61 -8.26 -12.23
CA GLN A 450 -3.89 -7.01 -12.47
C GLN A 450 -4.09 -6.57 -13.92
N HIS A 451 -3.87 -5.30 -14.22
CA HIS A 451 -3.94 -4.80 -15.59
C HIS A 451 -2.89 -3.74 -15.88
N ILE A 452 -2.48 -3.71 -17.15
CA ILE A 452 -1.55 -2.72 -17.71
C ILE A 452 -2.25 -2.02 -18.87
N GLU A 453 -2.39 -0.70 -18.78
CA GLU A 453 -2.91 0.11 -19.87
C GLU A 453 -1.81 0.33 -20.90
N VAL A 454 -2.10 -0.01 -22.16
CA VAL A 454 -1.17 0.18 -23.27
C VAL A 454 -1.72 1.22 -24.22
N THR A 455 -0.99 2.31 -24.40
CA THR A 455 -1.36 3.41 -25.29
C THR A 455 -0.33 3.55 -26.41
N PRO A 456 -0.77 3.71 -27.67
CA PRO A 456 0.17 3.93 -28.77
C PRO A 456 0.72 5.36 -28.75
N THR A 457 2.02 5.50 -29.00
CA THR A 457 2.66 6.81 -29.19
C THR A 457 2.08 7.46 -30.45
N GLN A 458 1.68 8.73 -30.32
CA GLN A 458 1.04 9.46 -31.41
C GLN A 458 2.01 9.65 -32.59
N PRO A 459 1.56 9.47 -33.84
CA PRO A 459 2.40 9.71 -35.02
C PRO A 459 2.96 11.15 -35.04
N VAL A 460 4.29 11.28 -35.11
CA VAL A 460 4.94 12.59 -35.22
C VAL A 460 4.55 13.26 -36.54
N VAL A 461 4.09 14.51 -36.47
CA VAL A 461 3.81 15.34 -37.65
C VAL A 461 5.00 16.25 -37.92
N VAL A 462 5.70 16.01 -39.03
CA VAL A 462 6.80 16.86 -39.48
C VAL A 462 6.21 17.99 -40.32
N SER A 463 6.16 19.19 -39.74
CA SER A 463 5.67 20.39 -40.43
C SER A 463 6.53 20.70 -41.65
N GLY A 464 5.86 20.91 -42.79
CA GLY A 464 6.51 21.40 -44.00
C GLY A 464 6.97 22.85 -43.84
N ALA A 465 8.10 23.21 -44.44
CA ALA A 465 8.61 24.58 -44.36
C ALA A 465 7.74 25.53 -45.20
N PHE A 466 7.17 26.57 -44.55
CA PHE A 466 6.47 27.72 -45.16
C PHE A 466 5.32 27.39 -46.13
N GLY A 467 4.66 26.23 -45.98
CA GLY A 467 3.57 25.81 -46.86
C GLY A 467 4.00 25.40 -48.28
N ILE A 468 5.31 25.33 -48.57
CA ILE A 468 5.85 24.85 -49.86
C ILE A 468 5.90 23.33 -49.89
N PHE A 469 6.15 22.70 -48.74
CA PHE A 469 6.10 21.24 -48.58
C PHE A 469 4.87 20.87 -47.76
N PRO A 470 4.15 19.78 -48.09
CA PRO A 470 3.05 19.31 -47.27
C PRO A 470 3.55 18.83 -45.91
N ASN A 471 2.70 18.92 -44.88
CA ASN A 471 2.97 18.28 -43.60
C ASN A 471 2.94 16.76 -43.79
N ILE A 472 3.97 16.06 -43.30
CA ILE A 472 4.06 14.61 -43.38
C ILE A 472 3.77 14.05 -41.98
N LYS A 473 2.68 13.29 -41.84
CA LYS A 473 2.37 12.52 -40.63
C LYS A 473 3.12 11.19 -40.74
N LEU A 474 3.98 10.87 -39.76
CA LEU A 474 4.69 9.59 -39.70
C LEU A 474 3.75 8.45 -39.26
N ASP A 475 2.74 8.19 -40.09
CA ASP A 475 1.88 7.01 -39.96
C ASP A 475 2.65 5.72 -40.32
N ASN A 476 1.99 4.57 -40.24
CA ASN A 476 2.61 3.27 -40.51
C ASN A 476 3.29 3.22 -41.89
N ARG A 477 2.66 3.84 -42.90
CA ARG A 477 3.15 3.80 -44.29
C ARG A 477 4.35 4.70 -44.49
N GLU A 478 4.27 5.93 -44.02
CA GLU A 478 5.35 6.92 -44.18
C GLU A 478 6.57 6.54 -43.35
N LEU A 479 6.38 6.00 -42.13
CA LEU A 479 7.48 5.53 -41.29
C LEU A 479 8.22 4.34 -41.93
N ALA A 480 7.49 3.33 -42.41
CA ALA A 480 8.08 2.20 -43.11
C ALA A 480 8.78 2.61 -44.42
N GLY A 481 8.18 3.53 -45.19
CA GLY A 481 8.76 4.05 -46.43
C GLY A 481 10.09 4.80 -46.26
N LEU A 482 10.39 5.28 -45.05
CA LEU A 482 11.64 5.97 -44.71
C LEU A 482 12.74 5.03 -44.15
N TRP A 483 12.43 3.75 -44.02
CA TRP A 483 13.41 2.74 -43.59
C TRP A 483 14.58 2.65 -44.56
N LYS A 484 15.77 2.42 -44.01
CA LYS A 484 16.98 2.10 -44.75
C LYS A 484 17.73 0.97 -44.04
N ALA A 485 18.40 0.12 -44.81
CA ALA A 485 19.34 -0.85 -44.28
C ALA A 485 20.64 -0.15 -43.82
N ASP A 486 20.57 0.53 -42.69
CA ASP A 486 21.72 1.08 -41.96
C ASP A 486 22.28 0.06 -40.93
N ALA A 487 23.23 0.47 -40.10
CA ALA A 487 23.98 -0.41 -39.20
C ALA A 487 23.09 -1.09 -38.14
N ASP A 488 22.01 -0.43 -37.72
CA ASP A 488 21.12 -0.91 -36.66
C ASP A 488 19.88 -1.63 -37.23
N GLY A 489 19.65 -1.50 -38.55
CA GLY A 489 18.60 -2.20 -39.29
C GLY A 489 17.18 -1.75 -38.98
N VAL A 490 17.01 -0.68 -38.18
CA VAL A 490 15.72 -0.17 -37.72
C VAL A 490 15.63 1.35 -37.89
N THR A 491 14.44 1.89 -38.13
CA THR A 491 14.21 3.33 -38.21
C THR A 491 13.06 3.73 -37.27
N THR A 492 13.38 4.54 -36.27
CA THR A 492 12.42 5.06 -35.27
C THR A 492 11.69 6.30 -35.78
N GLN A 493 10.60 6.72 -35.13
CA GLN A 493 9.90 7.97 -35.47
C GLN A 493 10.80 9.22 -35.35
N THR A 494 11.67 9.26 -34.33
CA THR A 494 12.61 10.36 -34.11
C THR A 494 13.65 10.43 -35.21
N GLU A 495 14.18 9.28 -35.65
CA GLU A 495 15.14 9.23 -36.73
C GLU A 495 14.51 9.58 -38.08
N ALA A 496 13.33 9.03 -38.38
CA ALA A 496 12.56 9.37 -39.58
C ALA A 496 12.25 10.87 -39.65
N SER A 497 11.85 11.48 -38.52
CA SER A 497 11.63 12.92 -38.40
C SER A 497 12.91 13.71 -38.68
N SER A 498 14.04 13.31 -38.09
CA SER A 498 15.35 13.95 -38.33
C SER A 498 15.79 13.86 -39.80
N ARG A 499 15.57 12.72 -40.45
CA ARG A 499 15.86 12.50 -41.88
C ARG A 499 15.00 13.39 -42.77
N LEU A 500 13.69 13.47 -42.51
CA LEU A 500 12.78 14.35 -43.25
C LEU A 500 13.16 15.83 -43.07
N GLN A 501 13.46 16.25 -41.84
CA GLN A 501 13.92 17.62 -41.58
C GLN A 501 15.24 17.93 -42.29
N THR A 502 16.19 16.99 -42.30
CA THR A 502 17.47 17.15 -43.01
C THR A 502 17.27 17.25 -44.53
N ARG A 503 16.36 16.44 -45.09
CA ARG A 503 16.00 16.52 -46.52
C ARG A 503 15.32 17.85 -46.86
N HIS A 504 14.39 18.31 -46.02
CA HIS A 504 13.78 19.64 -46.17
C HIS A 504 14.83 20.74 -46.13
N ASN A 505 15.83 20.64 -45.24
CA ASN A 505 16.94 21.59 -45.18
C ASN A 505 17.77 21.61 -46.46
N TRP A 506 18.06 20.44 -47.02
CA TRP A 506 18.87 20.35 -48.23
C TRP A 506 18.21 21.00 -49.44
N TYR A 507 16.90 20.79 -49.64
CA TYR A 507 16.15 21.52 -50.67
C TYR A 507 16.12 23.03 -50.43
N TRP A 508 16.06 23.42 -49.15
CA TRP A 508 16.11 24.82 -48.73
C TRP A 508 17.43 25.51 -49.13
N ILE A 509 18.54 24.79 -49.01
CA ILE A 509 19.89 25.27 -49.35
C ILE A 509 20.05 25.54 -50.84
N ILE A 510 19.51 24.65 -51.68
CA ILE A 510 19.54 24.78 -53.14
C ILE A 510 18.71 26.00 -53.59
N PHE A 511 17.53 26.19 -53.00
CA PHE A 511 16.69 27.36 -53.25
C PHE A 511 17.40 28.68 -52.88
N LEU A 512 18.13 28.69 -51.76
CA LEU A 512 18.86 29.87 -51.30
C LEU A 512 20.03 30.25 -52.21
N LEU A 513 20.75 29.28 -52.77
CA LEU A 513 21.84 29.53 -53.73
C LEU A 513 21.36 30.25 -55.01
N LEU A 514 20.15 29.92 -55.48
CA LEU A 514 19.51 30.57 -56.64
C LEU A 514 19.09 32.02 -56.34
N ALA A 515 18.59 32.27 -55.13
CA ALA A 515 18.22 33.62 -54.68
C ALA A 515 19.44 34.54 -54.52
N VAL A 516 20.58 34.00 -54.05
CA VAL A 516 21.83 34.76 -53.85
C VAL A 516 22.43 35.26 -55.18
N ALA A 517 22.35 34.49 -56.26
CA ALA A 517 22.81 34.92 -57.58
C ALA A 517 22.05 36.13 -58.13
N LEU A 518 20.75 36.23 -57.84
CA LEU A 518 19.88 37.33 -58.25
C LEU A 518 20.16 38.63 -57.46
N VAL A 519 20.49 38.48 -56.17
CA VAL A 519 20.82 39.59 -55.26
C VAL A 519 22.19 40.21 -55.58
N ALA A 520 23.16 39.41 -56.04
CA ALA A 520 24.49 39.89 -56.43
C ALA A 520 24.47 40.89 -57.61
N ALA A 521 23.54 40.74 -58.57
CA ALA A 521 23.37 41.66 -59.69
C ALA A 521 22.77 43.02 -59.26
N LEU A 522 21.89 43.01 -58.26
CA LEU A 522 21.24 44.21 -57.70
C LEU A 522 22.22 45.05 -56.85
N ILE A 523 23.14 44.35 -56.19
CA ILE A 523 24.25 44.90 -55.40
C ILE A 523 25.14 45.78 -56.31
N PHE A 524 25.64 45.31 -57.45
CA PHE A 524 26.52 46.11 -58.33
C PHE A 524 25.95 47.50 -58.74
N TYR A 525 24.63 47.61 -58.89
CA TYR A 525 23.93 48.86 -59.24
C TYR A 525 23.86 49.89 -58.09
N LEU A 526 23.75 49.43 -56.84
CA LEU A 526 23.55 50.31 -55.68
C LEU A 526 24.88 50.86 -55.10
N TYR A 527 26.04 50.36 -55.55
CA TYR A 527 27.37 50.79 -55.12
C TYR A 527 27.67 52.24 -55.53
N ARG A 528 27.09 52.68 -56.64
CA ARG A 528 27.45 53.92 -57.31
C ARG A 528 26.79 55.18 -56.71
N THR A 529 25.77 55.06 -55.87
CA THR A 529 24.84 56.19 -55.66
C THR A 529 24.66 56.75 -54.23
N LYS A 530 25.08 56.11 -53.13
CA LYS A 530 24.86 56.67 -51.76
C LYS A 530 25.87 56.23 -50.66
N TYR A 531 26.99 56.94 -50.49
CA TYR A 531 27.89 56.73 -49.33
C TYR A 531 27.98 57.93 -48.37
N ARG A 532 27.38 57.82 -47.17
CA ARG A 532 27.73 58.53 -45.91
C ARG A 532 27.27 57.68 -44.69
N ARG A 533 28.00 57.68 -43.56
CA ARG A 533 27.84 56.74 -42.41
C ARG A 533 27.18 57.39 -41.17
N PRO A 534 25.97 56.99 -40.73
CA PRO A 534 25.37 57.40 -39.44
C PRO A 534 25.52 56.33 -38.33
N PHE A 535 25.39 56.73 -37.06
CA PHE A 535 25.33 55.86 -35.86
C PHE A 535 24.07 56.20 -35.05
N GLN A 536 23.09 55.30 -35.03
CA GLN A 536 21.77 55.42 -34.40
C GLN A 536 21.45 54.15 -33.61
N PRO A 537 22.00 54.00 -32.39
CA PRO A 537 21.76 52.82 -31.55
C PRO A 537 20.31 52.77 -31.05
N SER A 538 19.77 51.57 -30.95
CA SER A 538 18.54 51.22 -30.24
C SER A 538 18.76 49.93 -29.44
N LEU A 539 17.88 49.67 -28.47
CA LEU A 539 17.96 48.48 -27.61
C LEU A 539 16.89 47.47 -28.03
N GLU A 540 17.31 46.27 -28.42
CA GLU A 540 16.43 45.13 -28.71
C GLU A 540 16.46 44.15 -27.52
N TRP A 541 15.29 43.84 -26.96
CA TRP A 541 15.16 42.86 -25.89
C TRP A 541 14.87 41.47 -26.46
N LYS A 542 15.66 40.48 -26.06
CA LYS A 542 15.46 39.06 -26.36
C LYS A 542 15.21 38.31 -25.05
N PRO A 543 13.93 38.08 -24.66
CA PRO A 543 13.64 37.32 -23.44
C PRO A 543 14.14 35.89 -23.58
N ALA A 544 14.54 35.27 -22.47
CA ALA A 544 14.73 33.82 -22.42
C ALA A 544 13.40 33.11 -22.68
N GLU A 545 13.45 31.92 -23.29
CA GLU A 545 12.23 31.14 -23.61
C GLU A 545 11.47 30.75 -22.35
N GLU A 546 12.19 30.41 -21.27
CA GLU A 546 11.62 30.02 -19.99
C GLU A 546 12.57 30.39 -18.85
N VAL A 547 12.06 31.10 -17.83
CA VAL A 547 12.79 31.37 -16.59
C VAL A 547 12.07 30.59 -15.49
N VAL A 548 12.59 29.40 -15.18
CA VAL A 548 11.98 28.51 -14.17
C VAL A 548 12.77 28.54 -12.89
N VAL A 549 12.08 28.77 -11.78
CA VAL A 549 12.62 28.59 -10.43
C VAL A 549 11.95 27.37 -9.83
N ASP A 550 12.74 26.35 -9.51
CA ASP A 550 12.28 25.08 -8.96
C ASP A 550 12.76 24.97 -7.52
N PHE A 551 11.83 25.06 -6.56
CA PHE A 551 12.16 25.01 -5.12
C PHE A 551 12.66 23.64 -4.64
N ASN A 552 12.67 22.61 -5.50
CA ASN A 552 13.32 21.32 -5.20
C ASN A 552 14.83 21.33 -5.41
N ARG A 553 15.35 22.32 -6.15
CA ARG A 553 16.77 22.40 -6.46
C ARG A 553 17.46 23.30 -5.45
N PRO A 554 18.66 22.94 -4.96
CA PRO A 554 19.41 23.79 -4.05
C PRO A 554 19.63 25.17 -4.69
N ALA A 555 19.37 26.21 -3.91
CA ALA A 555 19.46 27.60 -4.33
C ALA A 555 20.92 28.00 -4.62
N ALA A 556 21.38 27.73 -5.84
CA ALA A 556 22.75 27.99 -6.26
C ALA A 556 22.90 28.25 -7.77
N SER A 557 21.80 28.49 -8.50
CA SER A 557 21.84 28.69 -9.94
C SER A 557 21.39 30.10 -10.34
N ARG A 558 22.21 30.79 -11.14
CA ARG A 558 21.78 32.00 -11.85
C ARG A 558 21.10 31.59 -13.15
N VAL A 559 19.84 31.99 -13.30
CA VAL A 559 19.05 31.69 -14.49
C VAL A 559 19.08 32.89 -15.41
N LEU A 560 19.42 32.69 -16.69
CA LEU A 560 19.39 33.78 -17.67
C LEU A 560 17.93 34.23 -17.90
N VAL A 561 17.64 35.50 -17.60
CA VAL A 561 16.32 36.10 -17.78
C VAL A 561 16.09 36.53 -19.22
N GLY A 562 17.16 36.98 -19.86
CA GLY A 562 17.17 37.37 -21.27
C GLY A 562 18.38 38.24 -21.59
N THR A 563 18.47 38.63 -22.85
CA THR A 563 19.61 39.37 -23.38
C THR A 563 19.14 40.68 -23.96
N LEU A 564 19.80 41.76 -23.56
CA LEU A 564 19.66 43.07 -24.17
C LEU A 564 20.72 43.21 -25.27
N GLU A 565 20.29 43.44 -26.50
CA GLU A 565 21.19 43.63 -27.63
C GLU A 565 21.16 45.09 -28.09
N VAL A 566 22.34 45.69 -28.19
CA VAL A 566 22.49 47.04 -28.74
C VAL A 566 22.50 46.93 -30.26
N VAL A 567 21.41 47.36 -30.90
CA VAL A 567 21.26 47.35 -32.35
C VAL A 567 21.44 48.76 -32.88
N ASN A 568 22.58 49.04 -33.49
CA ASN A 568 22.71 50.22 -34.34
C ASN A 568 21.80 50.10 -35.58
N GLU A 569 20.69 50.84 -35.61
CA GLU A 569 19.71 50.85 -36.70
C GLU A 569 20.26 51.54 -37.97
N ALA A 570 21.32 52.33 -37.81
CA ALA A 570 22.03 52.90 -38.94
C ALA A 570 22.78 51.80 -39.68
N GLN A 571 22.22 51.34 -40.80
CA GLN A 571 22.84 50.32 -41.63
C GLN A 571 24.14 50.86 -42.22
N VAL A 572 25.28 50.19 -41.94
CA VAL A 572 26.46 50.31 -42.81
C VAL A 572 26.00 49.93 -44.21
N PRO A 573 26.07 50.85 -45.20
CA PRO A 573 25.62 50.56 -46.55
C PRO A 573 26.27 49.26 -47.01
N TRP A 574 25.50 48.37 -47.65
CA TRP A 574 25.90 46.98 -47.93
C TRP A 574 27.24 46.84 -48.68
N PHE A 575 27.76 47.91 -49.29
CA PHE A 575 29.04 47.94 -49.96
C PHE A 575 30.25 48.35 -49.12
N GLY A 576 30.06 49.00 -47.96
CA GLY A 576 31.13 49.12 -46.96
C GLY A 576 31.56 47.75 -46.42
N ARG A 577 30.64 46.78 -46.45
CA ARG A 577 30.88 45.38 -46.10
C ARG A 577 31.70 44.62 -47.15
N LEU A 578 31.47 44.90 -48.43
CA LEU A 578 32.21 44.27 -49.53
C LEU A 578 33.71 44.64 -49.56
N TRP A 579 34.11 45.74 -48.91
CA TRP A 579 35.49 46.25 -48.86
C TRP A 579 36.20 45.95 -47.52
N HIS A 580 35.71 44.96 -46.76
CA HIS A 580 36.25 44.55 -45.45
C HIS A 580 36.31 45.68 -44.40
N ASN A 581 35.49 46.72 -44.54
CA ASN A 581 35.45 47.85 -43.60
C ASN A 581 34.10 47.85 -42.86
N GLU A 582 33.86 46.73 -42.17
CA GLU A 582 32.62 46.38 -41.45
C GLU A 582 32.55 46.94 -40.03
N GLU A 583 33.64 47.53 -39.53
CA GLU A 583 33.73 48.01 -38.15
C GLU A 583 32.70 49.11 -37.90
N GLN A 584 31.74 48.79 -37.03
CA GLN A 584 30.75 49.74 -36.53
C GLN A 584 31.38 50.58 -35.40
N PRO A 585 30.96 51.84 -35.19
CA PRO A 585 31.47 52.67 -34.11
C PRO A 585 31.27 52.01 -32.74
N THR A 586 32.31 51.98 -31.90
CA THR A 586 32.26 51.58 -30.49
C THR A 586 32.15 52.83 -29.61
N ARG A 587 31.29 52.81 -28.58
CA ARG A 587 31.19 53.86 -27.56
C ARG A 587 30.98 53.21 -26.18
N ASP A 588 31.49 53.82 -25.12
CA ASP A 588 31.24 53.33 -23.76
C ASP A 588 29.86 53.76 -23.26
N ALA A 589 29.14 52.85 -22.60
CA ALA A 589 27.82 53.09 -22.04
C ALA A 589 27.62 52.41 -20.68
N VAL A 590 26.77 53.01 -19.86
CA VAL A 590 26.31 52.47 -18.58
C VAL A 590 24.86 52.02 -18.73
N PHE A 591 24.59 50.77 -18.37
CA PHE A 591 23.25 50.21 -18.32
C PHE A 591 22.76 50.22 -16.88
N THR A 592 21.54 50.71 -16.66
CA THR A 592 20.88 50.73 -15.35
C THR A 592 19.53 50.03 -15.46
N LEU A 593 19.29 49.04 -14.60
CA LEU A 593 18.07 48.25 -14.51
C LEU A 593 17.19 48.74 -13.36
N THR A 594 15.90 48.91 -13.63
CA THR A 594 14.87 49.24 -12.64
C THR A 594 13.65 48.34 -12.81
N TYR A 595 13.09 47.87 -11.69
CA TYR A 595 11.86 47.09 -11.63
C TYR A 595 11.16 47.26 -10.28
N ASP A 596 9.83 47.24 -10.25
CA ASP A 596 9.02 47.35 -9.03
C ASP A 596 8.18 46.09 -8.72
N PHE A 597 8.05 45.18 -9.70
CA PHE A 597 7.19 43.98 -9.67
C PHE A 597 7.26 43.18 -8.36
N PHE A 598 8.47 42.96 -7.87
CA PHE A 598 8.72 42.06 -6.76
C PHE A 598 8.06 42.51 -5.44
N LYS A 599 7.81 43.81 -5.26
CA LYS A 599 7.14 44.35 -4.06
C LYS A 599 5.68 43.88 -3.93
N GLU A 600 5.04 43.56 -5.06
CA GLU A 600 3.61 43.21 -5.13
C GLU A 600 3.37 41.74 -5.53
N SER A 601 4.44 41.02 -5.87
CA SER A 601 4.39 39.67 -6.45
C SER A 601 4.06 38.54 -5.48
N GLY A 602 4.24 38.74 -4.17
CA GLY A 602 4.17 37.67 -3.16
C GLY A 602 5.44 36.81 -3.05
N LEU A 603 6.46 37.03 -3.89
CA LEU A 603 7.77 36.39 -3.78
C LEU A 603 8.56 37.00 -2.62
N GLU A 604 9.04 36.16 -1.69
CA GLU A 604 9.92 36.58 -0.61
C GLU A 604 11.36 36.70 -1.11
N ILE A 605 11.94 37.89 -0.97
CA ILE A 605 13.25 38.19 -1.55
C ILE A 605 14.26 38.57 -0.47
N THR A 606 15.48 38.06 -0.61
CA THR A 606 16.64 38.41 0.21
C THR A 606 17.61 39.30 -0.59
N SER A 607 18.49 40.04 0.10
CA SER A 607 19.56 40.82 -0.56
C SER A 607 20.73 39.91 -0.92
N PRO A 608 21.34 39.98 -2.13
CA PRO A 608 21.32 41.03 -3.16
C PRO A 608 20.09 41.04 -4.12
N PRO A 609 19.91 42.06 -4.99
CA PRO A 609 18.77 42.17 -5.91
C PRO A 609 18.54 40.89 -6.74
N PRO A 610 17.27 40.45 -6.91
CA PRO A 610 16.96 39.18 -7.55
C PRO A 610 17.28 39.16 -9.04
N ILE A 611 17.16 40.29 -9.75
CA ILE A 611 17.53 40.38 -11.17
C ILE A 611 18.61 41.46 -11.33
N GLY A 612 19.66 41.15 -12.08
CA GLY A 612 20.72 42.12 -12.34
C GLY A 612 21.77 41.64 -13.34
N PHE A 613 22.82 42.43 -13.46
CA PHE A 613 23.99 42.15 -14.29
C PHE A 613 25.06 41.46 -13.45
N ILE A 614 25.80 40.52 -14.05
CA ILE A 614 26.98 39.95 -13.40
C ILE A 614 28.12 40.97 -13.49
N ARG A 615 28.72 41.31 -12.34
CA ARG A 615 29.85 42.24 -12.29
C ARG A 615 31.11 41.56 -12.84
N VAL A 616 31.60 42.05 -13.98
CA VAL A 616 32.89 41.62 -14.54
C VAL A 616 33.99 42.55 -14.01
N GLY A 617 34.55 42.24 -12.84
CA GLY A 617 35.60 43.03 -12.19
C GLY A 617 36.97 42.39 -12.30
N GLN A 618 38.01 43.18 -12.64
CA GLN A 618 39.42 42.75 -12.71
C GLN A 618 40.09 42.45 -11.36
N ASP A 619 39.37 42.51 -10.23
CA ASP A 619 39.93 42.24 -8.91
C ASP A 619 39.79 40.75 -8.56
N LYS A 620 40.92 40.04 -8.62
CA LYS A 620 41.10 38.59 -8.36
C LYS A 620 40.81 38.15 -6.90
N GLY A 621 39.68 38.54 -6.32
CA GLY A 621 39.32 38.21 -4.94
C GLY A 621 37.83 37.97 -4.74
N ALA A 622 37.38 36.73 -4.95
CA ALA A 622 36.20 36.06 -4.36
C ALA A 622 34.83 36.78 -4.29
N GLN A 623 34.64 37.92 -4.95
CA GLN A 623 33.37 38.68 -4.97
C GLN A 623 32.73 38.75 -6.37
N GLU A 624 33.02 37.79 -7.26
CA GLU A 624 32.46 37.72 -8.63
C GLU A 624 30.97 37.33 -8.69
N ASP A 625 30.31 37.14 -7.55
CA ASP A 625 29.02 36.46 -7.46
C ASP A 625 27.82 37.32 -7.04
N LYS A 626 27.90 38.65 -7.16
CA LYS A 626 26.76 39.52 -6.88
C LYS A 626 26.16 40.09 -8.16
N LEU A 627 24.83 40.10 -8.22
CA LEU A 627 24.09 40.81 -9.25
C LEU A 627 24.00 42.29 -8.87
N ASP A 628 24.39 43.16 -9.81
CA ASP A 628 24.29 44.60 -9.67
C ASP A 628 23.20 45.15 -10.59
N LEU A 629 22.53 46.23 -10.17
CA LEU A 629 21.52 46.90 -10.99
C LEU A 629 22.12 47.76 -12.10
N SER A 630 23.45 47.92 -12.13
CA SER A 630 24.14 48.62 -13.21
C SER A 630 25.41 47.92 -13.67
N THR A 631 25.74 48.09 -14.95
CA THR A 631 27.00 47.60 -15.54
C THR A 631 27.57 48.60 -16.55
N HIS A 632 28.89 48.62 -16.67
CA HIS A 632 29.65 49.47 -17.59
C HIS A 632 30.15 48.62 -18.75
N GLU A 633 29.77 48.95 -19.98
CA GLU A 633 30.09 48.15 -21.16
C GLU A 633 30.49 49.05 -22.34
N THR A 634 31.52 48.61 -23.07
CA THR A 634 31.82 49.19 -24.39
C THR A 634 30.83 48.61 -25.40
N VAL A 635 29.95 49.45 -25.93
CA VAL A 635 28.86 49.05 -26.82
C VAL A 635 29.21 49.31 -28.28
N SER A 636 28.91 48.31 -29.11
CA SER A 636 28.91 48.37 -30.56
C SER A 636 27.66 47.64 -31.08
N HIS A 637 27.43 47.66 -32.38
CA HIS A 637 26.31 46.92 -32.97
C HIS A 637 26.43 45.42 -32.67
N HIS A 638 25.33 44.82 -32.20
CA HIS A 638 25.20 43.45 -31.71
C HIS A 638 25.94 43.15 -30.38
N LYS A 639 26.38 44.16 -29.63
CA LYS A 639 26.84 43.93 -28.24
C LYS A 639 25.66 43.43 -27.41
N THR A 640 25.85 42.28 -26.77
CA THR A 640 24.87 41.67 -25.88
C THR A 640 25.23 41.91 -24.42
N VAL A 641 24.24 42.31 -23.63
CA VAL A 641 24.30 42.45 -22.18
C VAL A 641 23.30 41.46 -21.58
N PHE A 642 23.76 40.61 -20.67
CA PHE A 642 22.96 39.52 -20.11
C PHE A 642 22.35 39.94 -18.77
N LEU A 643 21.06 39.65 -18.58
CA LEU A 643 20.39 39.79 -17.30
C LEU A 643 20.15 38.42 -16.69
N PHE A 644 20.48 38.25 -15.42
CA PHE A 644 20.31 37.00 -14.69
C PHE A 644 19.35 37.19 -13.52
N LEU A 645 18.72 36.08 -13.13
CA LEU A 645 17.93 35.93 -11.91
C LEU A 645 18.76 35.08 -10.93
N ALA A 646 19.03 35.62 -9.75
CA ALA A 646 19.61 34.89 -8.62
C ALA A 646 18.49 34.09 -7.95
N THR A 647 18.51 32.76 -8.10
CA THR A 647 17.52 31.89 -7.46
C THR A 647 17.66 31.88 -5.94
N GLU A 648 18.89 32.09 -5.45
CA GLU A 648 19.22 32.26 -4.04
C GLU A 648 18.62 33.52 -3.40
N SER A 649 18.26 34.51 -4.21
CA SER A 649 17.55 35.71 -3.73
C SER A 649 16.05 35.47 -3.58
N LEU A 650 15.50 34.34 -4.07
CA LEU A 650 14.09 33.97 -3.95
C LEU A 650 13.93 32.92 -2.86
N ARG A 651 13.47 33.35 -1.68
CA ARG A 651 13.37 32.47 -0.52
C ARG A 651 12.12 31.60 -0.55
N ASP A 652 10.98 32.16 -0.93
CA ASP A 652 9.68 31.46 -0.92
C ASP A 652 8.66 32.23 -1.78
N TYR A 653 7.47 31.65 -1.97
CA TYR A 653 6.36 32.29 -2.66
C TYR A 653 5.06 32.21 -1.85
N ARG A 654 4.52 33.37 -1.43
CA ARG A 654 3.21 33.44 -0.79
C ARG A 654 2.13 33.65 -1.85
N GLN A 655 1.45 32.57 -2.22
CA GLN A 655 0.29 32.67 -3.09
C GLN A 655 -0.83 33.48 -2.39
N PRO A 656 -1.40 34.52 -3.05
CA PRO A 656 -2.54 35.25 -2.50
C PRO A 656 -3.70 34.26 -2.30
N SER A 657 -4.21 34.17 -1.06
CA SER A 657 -5.16 33.17 -0.54
C SER A 657 -6.00 32.44 -1.61
N ASN A 658 -5.52 31.28 -2.06
CA ASN A 658 -6.36 30.30 -2.73
C ASN A 658 -6.93 29.36 -1.67
N ASN A 659 -8.25 29.18 -1.68
CA ASN A 659 -9.02 28.37 -0.72
C ASN A 659 -8.64 26.87 -0.76
N GLY A 660 -7.44 26.50 -0.31
CA GLY A 660 -6.99 25.11 -0.17
C GLY A 660 -6.71 24.36 -1.48
N ASN A 661 -6.61 25.04 -2.62
CA ASN A 661 -6.17 24.39 -3.86
C ASN A 661 -4.66 24.11 -3.80
N HIS A 662 -4.26 22.94 -4.32
CA HIS A 662 -2.87 22.50 -4.38
C HIS A 662 -1.96 23.57 -5.00
N ALA A 663 -0.74 23.70 -4.48
CA ALA A 663 0.28 24.53 -5.13
C ALA A 663 0.52 24.01 -6.55
N VAL A 664 0.27 24.85 -7.54
CA VAL A 664 0.50 24.57 -8.97
C VAL A 664 1.55 25.55 -9.47
N ASP A 665 2.24 25.22 -10.56
CA ASP A 665 3.15 26.13 -11.25
C ASP A 665 2.50 27.50 -11.49
N GLU A 666 3.12 28.56 -10.97
CA GLU A 666 2.64 29.93 -11.11
C GLU A 666 3.54 30.71 -12.06
N SER A 667 2.93 31.55 -12.91
CA SER A 667 3.62 32.29 -13.97
C SER A 667 3.40 33.79 -13.84
N PHE A 668 4.47 34.54 -13.61
CA PHE A 668 4.46 35.99 -13.51
C PHE A 668 4.97 36.65 -14.79
N LYS A 669 4.46 37.84 -15.06
CA LYS A 669 5.05 38.77 -16.04
C LYS A 669 5.76 39.88 -15.28
N ILE A 670 7.07 39.98 -15.47
CA ILE A 670 7.90 40.96 -14.80
C ILE A 670 8.23 42.05 -15.80
N ASP A 671 7.77 43.27 -15.53
CA ASP A 671 8.12 44.44 -16.32
C ASP A 671 9.45 45.02 -15.81
N LEU A 672 10.41 45.14 -16.72
CA LEU A 672 11.76 45.62 -16.48
C LEU A 672 11.99 46.87 -17.33
N ARG A 673 12.68 47.88 -16.79
CA ARG A 673 13.12 49.04 -17.57
C ARG A 673 14.62 49.14 -17.50
N VAL A 674 15.28 49.14 -18.66
CA VAL A 674 16.71 49.39 -18.77
C VAL A 674 16.96 50.73 -19.43
N LYS A 675 17.80 51.54 -18.80
CA LYS A 675 18.29 52.81 -19.31
C LYS A 675 19.77 52.67 -19.68
N MET A 676 20.11 53.02 -20.90
CA MET A 676 21.50 53.10 -21.39
C MET A 676 21.90 54.57 -21.52
N GLU A 677 22.97 54.94 -20.83
CA GLU A 677 23.54 56.29 -20.87
C GLU A 677 25.00 56.21 -21.35
N TRP A 678 25.43 57.18 -22.16
CA TRP A 678 26.82 57.20 -22.64
C TRP A 678 27.77 57.52 -21.48
N GLY A 679 28.86 56.76 -21.37
CA GLY A 679 29.87 56.96 -20.35
C GLY A 679 30.50 58.34 -20.49
N GLN A 680 30.36 59.19 -19.48
CA GLN A 680 31.23 60.37 -19.37
C GLN A 680 32.57 59.86 -18.83
N ASN A 681 33.55 59.69 -19.71
CA ASN A 681 34.91 59.38 -19.28
C ASN A 681 35.33 60.41 -18.23
N GLY A 682 35.64 59.92 -17.02
CA GLY A 682 36.14 60.69 -15.89
C GLY A 682 37.55 61.22 -16.13
N GLU A 683 37.73 62.02 -17.17
CA GLU A 683 38.89 62.90 -17.31
C GLU A 683 38.60 64.17 -16.52
N THR A 684 39.35 64.29 -15.43
CA THR A 684 39.52 65.45 -14.56
C THR A 684 39.50 66.78 -15.32
N GLU A 685 38.80 67.76 -14.75
CA GLU A 685 38.45 69.09 -15.27
C GLU A 685 39.61 70.03 -15.73
N ALA A 686 40.85 69.58 -15.90
CA ALA A 686 42.00 70.48 -16.01
C ALA A 686 42.47 70.87 -17.43
N ALA A 687 41.83 70.44 -18.52
CA ALA A 687 42.26 70.81 -19.88
C ALA A 687 41.10 71.15 -20.84
N ARG A 688 40.26 72.10 -20.44
CA ARG A 688 39.23 72.70 -21.32
C ARG A 688 39.74 74.01 -21.92
N ASN A 689 40.39 73.95 -23.07
CA ASN A 689 40.33 74.97 -24.14
C ASN A 689 41.21 74.56 -25.33
N SER A 690 40.63 73.80 -26.26
CA SER A 690 41.19 73.59 -27.58
C SER A 690 40.08 73.72 -28.62
N TYR A 691 40.30 74.62 -29.58
CA TYR A 691 39.44 74.90 -30.74
C TYR A 691 39.08 73.63 -31.56
N ALA A 692 39.80 72.52 -31.36
CA ALA A 692 39.50 71.23 -31.98
C ALA A 692 38.15 70.63 -31.50
N LYS A 693 37.70 70.89 -30.26
CA LYS A 693 36.43 70.33 -29.75
C LYS A 693 35.20 71.03 -30.34
N LYS A 694 35.32 72.32 -30.71
CA LYS A 694 34.25 73.09 -31.37
C LYS A 694 34.09 72.75 -32.86
N LEU A 695 35.15 72.21 -33.48
CA LEU A 695 35.12 71.70 -34.85
C LEU A 695 34.67 70.22 -34.91
N LEU A 696 34.99 69.41 -33.89
CA LEU A 696 34.45 68.05 -33.74
C LEU A 696 32.96 68.03 -33.35
N SER A 697 32.48 68.98 -32.54
CA SER A 697 31.04 69.10 -32.23
C SER A 697 30.18 69.56 -33.41
N LEU A 698 30.79 70.01 -34.52
CA LEU A 698 30.10 70.32 -35.78
C LEU A 698 30.06 69.11 -36.74
N LEU A 699 30.87 68.08 -36.49
CA LEU A 699 30.94 66.84 -37.29
C LEU A 699 30.29 65.64 -36.59
N ASP A 700 30.15 65.67 -35.26
CA ASP A 700 29.36 64.68 -34.52
C ASP A 700 27.86 64.99 -34.67
N GLY A 701 27.18 64.16 -35.46
CA GLY A 701 25.74 64.26 -35.64
C GLY A 701 25.03 64.15 -34.30
N LYS A 702 24.13 65.11 -34.06
CA LYS A 702 23.03 65.12 -33.06
C LYS A 702 23.21 64.08 -31.95
N GLU A 703 23.78 64.50 -30.82
CA GLU A 703 23.96 63.68 -29.61
C GLU A 703 22.70 62.84 -29.34
N CYS A 704 22.81 61.52 -29.48
CA CYS A 704 21.73 60.61 -29.16
C CYS A 704 21.56 60.62 -27.64
N GLY A 705 20.44 61.15 -27.16
CA GLY A 705 20.11 61.16 -25.73
C GLY A 705 20.06 59.75 -25.12
N PRO A 706 19.87 59.66 -23.79
CA PRO A 706 19.78 58.37 -23.10
C PRO A 706 18.69 57.50 -23.74
N ILE A 707 18.99 56.22 -23.94
CA ILE A 707 18.08 55.27 -24.57
C ILE A 707 17.45 54.43 -23.47
N SER A 708 16.12 54.49 -23.36
CA SER A 708 15.37 53.67 -22.42
C SER A 708 14.57 52.62 -23.18
N ARG A 709 14.51 51.40 -22.64
CA ARG A 709 13.68 50.32 -23.18
C ARG A 709 12.91 49.64 -22.07
N GLU A 710 11.60 49.53 -22.28
CA GLU A 710 10.73 48.67 -21.48
C GLU A 710 10.80 47.25 -22.03
N MET A 711 10.91 46.30 -21.11
CA MET A 711 11.12 44.89 -21.38
C MET A 711 10.18 44.09 -20.48
N GLN A 712 9.86 42.88 -20.91
CA GLN A 712 9.05 41.97 -20.14
C GLN A 712 9.70 40.58 -20.16
N CYS A 713 9.77 39.92 -19.02
CA CYS A 713 10.12 38.50 -18.93
C CYS A 713 9.02 37.72 -18.22
N ARG A 714 8.98 36.40 -18.47
CA ARG A 714 8.05 35.49 -17.82
C ARG A 714 8.82 34.63 -16.82
N LEU A 715 8.46 34.73 -15.56
CA LEU A 715 9.01 33.92 -14.47
C LEU A 715 8.00 32.84 -14.11
N THR A 716 8.40 31.57 -14.16
CA THR A 716 7.58 30.45 -13.68
C THR A 716 8.21 29.89 -12.41
N VAL A 717 7.45 29.81 -11.33
CA VAL A 717 7.87 29.18 -10.08
C VAL A 717 7.18 27.84 -9.93
N LYS A 718 7.94 26.80 -9.62
CA LYS A 718 7.44 25.43 -9.40
C LYS A 718 7.47 25.10 -7.92
N PRO A 719 6.39 24.56 -7.35
CA PRO A 719 6.36 24.25 -5.94
C PRO A 719 7.36 23.15 -5.59
N GLU A 720 7.84 23.19 -4.35
CA GLU A 720 8.58 22.08 -3.78
C GLU A 720 7.70 20.80 -3.81
N GLN A 721 8.28 19.66 -4.14
CA GLN A 721 7.61 18.37 -4.17
C GLN A 721 7.21 17.94 -2.76
N GLU A 722 6.20 17.08 -2.68
CA GLU A 722 5.76 16.56 -1.39
C GLU A 722 6.90 15.80 -0.69
N ARG A 723 7.10 16.10 0.60
CA ARG A 723 8.06 15.38 1.46
C ARG A 723 7.31 14.57 2.50
N LYS A 724 7.91 13.44 2.88
CA LYS A 724 7.36 12.56 3.91
C LYS A 724 7.33 13.29 5.26
N PRO A 725 6.25 13.16 6.04
CA PRO A 725 6.14 13.85 7.32
C PRO A 725 7.08 13.23 8.36
N LEU A 726 7.56 14.08 9.27
CA LEU A 726 8.18 13.64 10.52
C LEU A 726 7.07 13.26 11.49
N VAL A 727 7.11 12.04 12.00
CA VAL A 727 6.07 11.52 12.89
C VAL A 727 6.63 11.27 14.28
N ALA A 728 5.91 11.78 15.28
CA ALA A 728 6.16 11.51 16.70
C ALA A 728 4.87 11.04 17.38
N TYR A 729 4.99 10.28 18.46
CA TYR A 729 3.86 9.83 19.26
C TYR A 729 3.86 10.50 20.63
N ASN A 730 2.74 11.15 20.96
CA ASN A 730 2.49 11.70 22.29
C ASN A 730 1.49 10.79 22.99
N ALA A 731 1.91 10.14 24.08
CA ALA A 731 1.01 9.36 24.92
C ALA A 731 -0.09 10.25 25.52
N SER A 732 -1.26 9.67 25.79
CA SER A 732 -2.36 10.39 26.42
C SER A 732 -1.93 11.01 27.75
N PRO A 733 -2.31 12.26 28.06
CA PRO A 733 -2.05 12.86 29.36
C PRO A 733 -2.86 12.20 30.48
N GLU A 734 -3.87 11.38 30.15
CA GLU A 734 -4.62 10.60 31.14
C GLU A 734 -3.72 9.51 31.74
N SER A 735 -3.41 9.66 33.04
CA SER A 735 -2.52 8.73 33.75
C SER A 735 -3.11 7.33 33.95
N LYS A 736 -4.44 7.18 33.83
CA LYS A 736 -5.16 5.90 33.90
C LYS A 736 -6.33 5.88 32.91
N LEU A 737 -6.21 5.03 31.89
CA LEU A 737 -7.28 4.76 30.94
C LEU A 737 -8.21 3.68 31.50
N ILE A 738 -9.37 4.07 32.01
CA ILE A 738 -10.33 3.16 32.65
C ILE A 738 -11.28 2.60 31.59
N PHE A 739 -11.40 1.27 31.53
CA PHE A 739 -12.33 0.57 30.64
C PHE A 739 -13.76 1.06 30.87
N LYS A 740 -14.45 1.42 29.79
CA LYS A 740 -15.89 1.74 29.78
C LYS A 740 -16.51 1.12 28.55
N GLU A 741 -17.37 0.13 28.76
CA GLU A 741 -17.99 -0.62 27.67
C GLU A 741 -18.70 0.31 26.67
N GLY A 742 -18.49 0.06 25.38
CA GLY A 742 -19.04 0.84 24.27
C GLY A 742 -18.40 2.22 24.08
N ARG A 743 -17.35 2.59 24.85
CA ARG A 743 -16.64 3.87 24.69
C ARG A 743 -15.31 3.71 23.97
N LYS A 744 -14.92 4.75 23.26
CA LYS A 744 -13.59 4.91 22.68
C LYS A 744 -12.73 5.73 23.63
N LEU A 745 -11.59 5.17 24.05
CA LEU A 745 -10.62 5.88 24.88
C LEU A 745 -9.48 6.38 24.01
N GLN A 746 -9.03 7.61 24.23
CA GLN A 746 -7.86 8.15 23.52
C GLN A 746 -6.60 7.72 24.25
N VAL A 747 -5.82 6.84 23.62
CA VAL A 747 -4.57 6.31 24.21
C VAL A 747 -3.37 7.22 23.98
N GLY A 748 -3.48 8.09 22.99
CA GLY A 748 -2.50 9.12 22.66
C GLY A 748 -2.78 9.74 21.30
N THR A 749 -1.77 10.36 20.71
CA THR A 749 -1.88 11.13 19.48
C THR A 749 -0.60 10.99 18.68
N PHE A 750 -0.70 10.64 17.39
CA PHE A 750 0.40 10.80 16.45
C PHE A 750 0.42 12.23 15.94
N VAL A 751 1.58 12.88 16.04
CA VAL A 751 1.83 14.24 15.56
C VAL A 751 2.59 14.12 14.25
N PHE A 752 1.94 14.50 13.15
CA PHE A 752 2.51 14.54 11.81
C PHE A 752 2.96 15.97 11.53
N LYS A 753 4.26 16.17 11.40
CA LYS A 753 4.86 17.46 11.09
C LYS A 753 5.40 17.49 9.68
N SER A 754 4.99 18.49 8.89
CA SER A 754 5.50 18.68 7.54
C SER A 754 6.99 18.98 7.59
N THR A 755 7.73 18.37 6.67
CA THR A 755 9.18 18.56 6.48
C THR A 755 9.49 19.44 5.27
N ALA A 756 8.46 20.01 4.64
CA ALA A 756 8.65 20.99 3.56
C ALA A 756 9.42 22.21 4.08
N GLU A 757 10.41 22.65 3.33
CA GLU A 757 11.23 23.81 3.68
C GLU A 757 10.50 25.11 3.32
N HIS A 758 9.67 25.07 2.27
CA HIS A 758 8.95 26.22 1.73
C HIS A 758 7.45 26.15 2.03
N LEU A 759 6.80 27.31 2.15
CA LEU A 759 5.34 27.43 2.18
C LEU A 759 4.74 27.09 0.80
N PHE A 760 5.47 27.39 -0.28
CA PHE A 760 5.10 26.98 -1.63
C PHE A 760 5.56 25.56 -1.96
N ALA A 761 4.93 24.58 -1.30
CA ALA A 761 5.16 23.15 -1.53
C ALA A 761 3.86 22.41 -1.81
N ALA A 762 3.96 21.28 -2.52
CA ALA A 762 2.85 20.35 -2.68
C ALA A 762 2.49 19.73 -1.33
N PRO A 763 1.20 19.66 -0.94
CA PRO A 763 0.80 19.02 0.30
C PRO A 763 1.04 17.52 0.21
N PHE A 764 1.49 16.91 1.31
CA PHE A 764 1.65 15.47 1.39
C PHE A 764 0.28 14.80 1.59
N VAL A 765 -0.06 13.85 0.72
CA VAL A 765 -1.34 13.11 0.79
C VAL A 765 -1.09 11.60 0.85
N TRP A 766 -1.56 10.95 1.92
CA TRP A 766 -1.46 9.50 2.07
C TRP A 766 -2.79 8.88 2.55
N GLY A 767 -3.18 7.76 1.93
CA GLY A 767 -4.49 7.16 2.12
C GLY A 767 -4.60 6.08 3.20
N ASP A 768 -3.48 5.45 3.57
CA ASP A 768 -3.50 4.12 4.19
C ASP A 768 -2.56 4.02 5.40
N TYR A 769 -2.63 4.95 6.35
CA TYR A 769 -2.00 4.72 7.65
C TYR A 769 -2.81 3.72 8.46
N THR A 770 -2.15 2.69 8.98
CA THR A 770 -2.78 1.65 9.81
C THR A 770 -1.96 1.39 11.07
N LEU A 771 -2.58 0.75 12.06
CA LEU A 771 -1.90 0.33 13.29
C LEU A 771 -1.83 -1.19 13.33
N GLN A 772 -0.64 -1.71 13.62
CA GLN A 772 -0.47 -3.10 13.98
C GLN A 772 -0.52 -3.22 15.50
N VAL A 773 -1.45 -4.00 16.04
CA VAL A 773 -1.75 -4.04 17.48
C VAL A 773 -1.51 -5.43 18.04
N TYR A 774 -0.93 -5.48 19.24
CA TYR A 774 -0.64 -6.70 19.98
C TYR A 774 -1.11 -6.59 21.42
N ARG A 775 -1.47 -7.72 22.02
CA ARG A 775 -1.65 -7.88 23.47
C ARG A 775 -0.69 -8.96 23.94
N GLY A 776 0.31 -8.57 24.73
CA GLY A 776 1.51 -9.40 24.91
C GLY A 776 2.24 -9.62 23.57
N ASN A 777 2.57 -10.87 23.25
CA ASN A 777 3.24 -11.24 22.00
C ASN A 777 2.28 -11.72 20.89
N LYS A 778 0.97 -11.52 21.05
CA LYS A 778 -0.04 -11.97 20.08
C LYS A 778 -0.61 -10.78 19.31
N PRO A 779 -0.58 -10.81 17.97
CA PRO A 779 -1.31 -9.82 17.18
C PRO A 779 -2.81 -9.99 17.42
N LEU A 780 -3.52 -8.88 17.59
CA LEU A 780 -4.97 -8.89 17.71
C LEU A 780 -5.60 -8.78 16.32
N GLY A 781 -6.56 -9.65 16.03
CA GLY A 781 -7.42 -9.51 14.84
C GLY A 781 -8.41 -8.35 15.02
N GLY A 782 -8.83 -7.73 13.90
CA GLY A 782 -9.65 -6.52 13.91
C GLY A 782 -8.86 -5.22 14.06
N GLU A 783 -9.54 -4.08 14.25
CA GLU A 783 -8.94 -2.76 14.52
C GLU A 783 -9.26 -2.28 15.96
N PRO A 784 -8.83 -3.00 17.02
CA PRO A 784 -9.15 -2.63 18.40
C PRO A 784 -8.54 -1.29 18.80
N ILE A 785 -7.35 -0.98 18.27
CA ILE A 785 -6.76 0.35 18.32
C ILE A 785 -6.70 0.88 16.89
N LYS A 786 -7.28 2.06 16.67
CA LYS A 786 -7.35 2.70 15.35
C LYS A 786 -6.96 4.16 15.42
N LEU A 787 -6.56 4.68 14.27
CA LEU A 787 -6.43 6.11 14.08
C LEU A 787 -7.82 6.72 13.90
N ALA A 788 -8.06 7.90 14.48
CA ALA A 788 -9.30 8.64 14.23
C ALA A 788 -9.48 8.99 12.74
N GLN A 789 -8.37 9.12 12.01
CA GLN A 789 -8.33 9.26 10.55
C GLN A 789 -7.15 8.48 9.97
N THR A 790 -7.39 7.68 8.94
CA THR A 790 -6.35 6.90 8.23
C THR A 790 -5.81 7.64 7.01
N ARG A 791 -6.62 8.54 6.43
CA ARG A 791 -6.24 9.44 5.34
C ARG A 791 -5.74 10.75 5.91
N LEU A 792 -4.53 11.13 5.55
CA LEU A 792 -3.89 12.35 6.00
C LEU A 792 -3.56 13.24 4.81
N THR A 793 -3.95 14.51 4.90
CA THR A 793 -3.47 15.59 4.02
C THR A 793 -2.73 16.59 4.89
N LEU A 794 -1.45 16.78 4.62
CA LEU A 794 -0.58 17.63 5.41
C LEU A 794 -0.07 18.80 4.56
N SER A 795 -0.56 19.99 4.86
CA SER A 795 -0.11 21.22 4.21
C SER A 795 1.36 21.55 4.57
N PRO A 796 2.07 22.32 3.74
CA PRO A 796 3.44 22.73 4.03
C PRO A 796 3.56 23.44 5.38
N GLN A 797 4.60 23.11 6.15
CA GLN A 797 4.85 23.59 7.52
C GLN A 797 3.72 23.33 8.54
N ALA A 798 2.65 22.64 8.15
CA ALA A 798 1.57 22.30 9.05
C ALA A 798 1.96 21.17 9.99
N THR A 799 1.28 21.14 11.13
CA THR A 799 1.30 20.03 12.07
C THR A 799 -0.13 19.53 12.22
N VAL A 800 -0.35 18.24 12.03
CA VAL A 800 -1.66 17.60 12.21
C VAL A 800 -1.54 16.54 13.28
N GLU A 801 -2.46 16.59 14.22
CA GLU A 801 -2.57 15.65 15.32
C GLU A 801 -3.68 14.64 15.04
N VAL A 802 -3.32 13.36 15.05
CA VAL A 802 -4.27 12.26 14.83
C VAL A 802 -4.42 11.45 16.12
N PRO A 803 -5.59 11.52 16.77
CA PRO A 803 -5.87 10.71 17.94
C PRO A 803 -5.78 9.21 17.63
N VAL A 804 -5.15 8.48 18.54
CA VAL A 804 -5.16 7.02 18.59
C VAL A 804 -6.25 6.60 19.58
N LEU A 805 -7.22 5.84 19.09
CA LEU A 805 -8.41 5.45 19.84
C LEU A 805 -8.43 3.93 20.04
N ILE A 806 -8.67 3.48 21.27
CA ILE A 806 -8.96 2.08 21.57
C ILE A 806 -10.48 1.92 21.77
N ASP A 807 -11.08 0.95 21.07
CA ASP A 807 -12.52 0.66 21.15
C ASP A 807 -12.78 -0.34 22.26
N CYS A 808 -13.43 0.07 23.36
CA CYS A 808 -13.76 -0.80 24.48
C CYS A 808 -15.08 -1.52 24.21
N ASP A 809 -15.08 -2.39 23.21
CA ASP A 809 -16.28 -3.06 22.69
C ASP A 809 -16.80 -4.20 23.58
N GLY A 810 -16.00 -4.67 24.55
CA GLY A 810 -16.35 -5.79 25.42
C GLY A 810 -16.11 -7.18 24.79
N TYR A 811 -15.71 -7.24 23.52
CA TYR A 811 -15.47 -8.48 22.78
C TYR A 811 -13.99 -8.65 22.42
N VAL A 812 -13.44 -7.72 21.63
CA VAL A 812 -12.02 -7.72 21.23
C VAL A 812 -11.17 -7.10 22.33
N VAL A 813 -11.63 -5.98 22.88
CA VAL A 813 -11.07 -5.34 24.08
C VAL A 813 -12.06 -5.57 25.20
N THR A 814 -11.77 -6.58 26.03
CA THR A 814 -12.59 -6.91 27.20
C THR A 814 -12.23 -6.05 28.40
N ASN A 815 -13.16 -5.89 29.34
CA ASN A 815 -12.87 -5.33 30.64
C ASN A 815 -11.76 -6.18 31.31
N PRO A 816 -10.63 -5.60 31.71
CA PRO A 816 -9.53 -6.36 32.29
C PRO A 816 -9.93 -7.17 33.53
N GLU A 817 -9.60 -8.48 33.51
CA GLU A 817 -9.62 -9.41 34.63
C GLU A 817 -8.33 -10.24 34.49
N PRO A 818 -7.13 -9.79 34.97
CA PRO A 818 -6.78 -8.95 36.15
C PRO A 818 -6.91 -7.43 35.96
N VAL A 819 -6.54 -6.62 36.97
CA VAL A 819 -6.78 -5.16 37.08
C VAL A 819 -6.36 -4.27 35.89
N SER A 820 -5.54 -4.76 34.97
CA SER A 820 -5.20 -4.04 33.73
C SER A 820 -4.72 -4.95 32.60
N HIS A 821 -4.93 -4.52 31.36
CA HIS A 821 -4.36 -5.12 30.15
C HIS A 821 -3.43 -4.13 29.44
N THR A 822 -2.20 -4.56 29.14
CA THR A 822 -1.25 -3.79 28.33
C THR A 822 -1.34 -4.21 26.86
N TYR A 823 -1.52 -3.21 26.01
CA TYR A 823 -1.52 -3.30 24.56
C TYR A 823 -0.27 -2.65 24.02
N THR A 824 0.29 -3.21 22.95
CA THR A 824 1.34 -2.56 22.20
C THR A 824 0.89 -2.33 20.77
N PHE A 825 1.30 -1.22 20.17
CA PHE A 825 0.93 -0.91 18.80
C PHE A 825 2.05 -0.17 18.08
N LYS A 826 2.06 -0.29 16.75
CA LYS A 826 3.02 0.36 15.87
C LYS A 826 2.30 0.97 14.68
N LEU A 827 2.69 2.19 14.31
CA LEU A 827 2.21 2.85 13.10
C LEU A 827 2.86 2.25 11.86
N ILE A 828 2.04 1.89 10.88
CA ILE A 828 2.46 1.43 9.55
C ILE A 828 2.01 2.46 8.52
N GLY A 829 2.95 2.95 7.71
CA GLY A 829 2.67 3.90 6.63
C GLY A 829 3.92 4.62 6.14
N ASN A 830 3.72 5.60 5.25
CA ASN A 830 4.81 6.32 4.61
C ASN A 830 5.28 7.50 5.48
N VAL A 831 6.42 7.36 6.15
CA VAL A 831 6.96 8.37 7.09
C VAL A 831 8.41 8.71 6.75
N ASP A 832 8.89 9.84 7.22
CA ASP A 832 10.31 10.19 7.11
C ASP A 832 11.18 9.17 7.89
N PRO A 833 12.35 8.73 7.37
CA PRO A 833 13.21 7.77 8.05
C PRO A 833 13.70 8.19 9.44
N SER A 834 13.71 9.49 9.74
CA SER A 834 14.06 10.03 11.06
C SER A 834 12.90 10.05 12.07
N SER A 835 11.70 9.59 11.67
CA SER A 835 10.51 9.54 12.53
C SER A 835 10.63 8.49 13.65
N GLU A 836 10.04 8.78 14.81
CA GLU A 836 10.02 7.90 15.97
C GLU A 836 8.86 6.88 15.91
N VAL A 837 8.78 6.08 14.85
CA VAL A 837 7.73 5.04 14.65
C VAL A 837 8.04 3.73 15.38
N SER A 838 8.54 3.85 16.61
CA SER A 838 8.80 2.72 17.48
C SER A 838 7.49 2.06 17.95
N GLN A 839 7.61 0.90 18.59
CA GLN A 839 6.46 0.24 19.21
C GLN A 839 6.07 1.01 20.48
N HIS A 840 4.81 1.39 20.59
CA HIS A 840 4.27 2.10 21.74
C HIS A 840 3.42 1.17 22.59
N THR A 841 3.37 1.43 23.90
CA THR A 841 2.60 0.65 24.87
C THR A 841 1.52 1.52 25.51
N THR A 842 0.34 0.97 25.72
CA THR A 842 -0.72 1.59 26.52
C THR A 842 -1.38 0.55 27.41
N THR A 843 -1.88 0.98 28.56
CA THR A 843 -2.49 0.08 29.56
C THR A 843 -3.92 0.54 29.83
N ILE A 844 -4.88 -0.35 29.58
CA ILE A 844 -6.27 -0.17 30.01
C ILE A 844 -6.42 -0.78 31.39
N PHE A 845 -6.98 -0.01 32.31
CA PHE A 845 -7.35 -0.44 33.65
C PHE A 845 -8.80 -0.89 33.69
N ARG A 846 -9.09 -1.82 34.60
CA ARG A 846 -10.43 -2.28 34.91
C ARG A 846 -11.37 -1.12 35.25
N ASP A 847 -12.63 -1.26 34.86
CA ASP A 847 -13.70 -0.34 35.26
C ASP A 847 -13.77 -0.23 36.80
N ASP A 848 -13.64 0.98 37.34
CA ASP A 848 -13.61 1.24 38.78
C ASP A 848 -14.99 1.16 39.44
N ALA A 849 -16.07 1.14 38.65
CA ALA A 849 -17.42 0.87 39.12
C ALA A 849 -17.69 -0.63 39.33
N ARG A 850 -16.87 -1.52 38.77
CA ARG A 850 -16.95 -2.96 39.07
C ARG A 850 -16.33 -3.27 40.44
N ALA A 851 -16.89 -4.26 41.11
CA ALA A 851 -16.46 -4.64 42.44
C ALA A 851 -15.12 -5.37 42.44
N GLU A 852 -14.33 -5.15 43.50
CA GLU A 852 -13.02 -5.80 43.71
C GLU A 852 -13.16 -7.28 44.05
N ILE A 853 -14.26 -7.68 44.67
CA ILE A 853 -14.61 -9.08 44.96
C ILE A 853 -15.99 -9.34 44.38
N ALA A 854 -16.13 -10.43 43.62
CA ALA A 854 -17.41 -10.88 43.10
C ALA A 854 -17.56 -12.39 43.30
N LEU A 855 -18.75 -12.81 43.73
CA LEU A 855 -19.20 -14.20 43.72
C LEU A 855 -20.42 -14.27 42.81
N LYS A 856 -20.29 -14.92 41.67
CA LYS A 856 -21.40 -15.22 40.76
C LYS A 856 -22.01 -16.57 41.13
N ILE A 857 -23.32 -16.58 41.30
CA ILE A 857 -24.14 -17.77 41.44
C ILE A 857 -24.84 -17.98 40.09
N LEU A 858 -24.33 -18.93 39.32
CA LEU A 858 -24.86 -19.35 38.04
C LEU A 858 -25.93 -20.41 38.28
N TYR A 859 -27.17 -20.04 38.00
CA TYR A 859 -28.39 -20.80 38.23
C TYR A 859 -29.28 -20.73 36.97
N PRO A 860 -30.15 -21.72 36.68
CA PRO A 860 -30.96 -21.76 35.46
C PRO A 860 -31.71 -20.46 35.11
N GLU A 861 -32.16 -19.68 36.09
CA GLU A 861 -32.51 -18.24 36.01
C GLU A 861 -33.08 -17.78 37.39
N PRO A 862 -32.76 -16.56 37.91
CA PRO A 862 -31.81 -15.57 37.42
C PRO A 862 -30.36 -15.85 37.90
N THR A 863 -29.37 -15.38 37.13
CA THR A 863 -27.98 -15.36 37.59
C THR A 863 -27.84 -14.28 38.66
N ARG A 864 -27.17 -14.58 39.77
CA ARG A 864 -26.97 -13.63 40.87
C ARG A 864 -25.50 -13.31 40.99
N GLU A 865 -25.12 -12.04 40.91
CA GLU A 865 -23.77 -11.58 41.24
C GLU A 865 -23.81 -10.92 42.60
N ILE A 866 -23.06 -11.50 43.52
CA ILE A 866 -22.81 -10.93 44.83
C ILE A 866 -21.50 -10.21 44.72
N TYR A 867 -21.47 -8.98 45.18
CA TYR A 867 -20.26 -8.20 45.09
C TYR A 867 -20.08 -7.30 46.29
N TRP A 868 -18.83 -7.00 46.61
CA TRP A 868 -18.48 -6.16 47.75
C TRP A 868 -18.08 -4.78 47.26
N THR A 869 -18.78 -3.79 47.81
CA THR A 869 -18.40 -2.39 47.62
C THR A 869 -17.08 -2.10 48.34
N ARG A 870 -16.38 -1.01 47.98
CA ARG A 870 -15.17 -0.55 48.70
C ARG A 870 -15.36 -0.35 50.21
N ALA A 871 -16.59 -0.16 50.66
CA ALA A 871 -16.93 -0.06 52.08
C ALA A 871 -17.06 -1.43 52.78
N GLY A 872 -16.74 -2.53 52.09
CA GLY A 872 -16.86 -3.90 52.60
C GLY A 872 -18.29 -4.43 52.69
N ARG A 873 -19.29 -3.69 52.17
CA ARG A 873 -20.70 -4.11 52.24
C ARG A 873 -21.07 -4.98 51.04
N PRO A 874 -21.65 -6.19 51.27
CA PRO A 874 -22.14 -7.04 50.20
C PRO A 874 -23.40 -6.44 49.57
N LYS A 875 -23.50 -6.55 48.25
CA LYS A 875 -24.67 -6.21 47.45
C LYS A 875 -24.94 -7.34 46.47
N GLN A 876 -26.20 -7.47 46.04
CA GLN A 876 -26.61 -8.46 45.05
C GLN A 876 -27.10 -7.74 43.80
N ARG A 877 -26.62 -8.15 42.63
CA ARG A 877 -27.17 -7.79 41.33
C ARG A 877 -27.78 -9.02 40.69
N LEU A 878 -28.96 -8.86 40.10
CA LEU A 878 -29.63 -9.91 39.35
C LEU A 878 -29.35 -9.71 37.85
N PHE A 879 -29.08 -10.80 37.15
CA PHE A 879 -28.92 -10.81 35.70
C PHE A 879 -29.97 -11.72 35.06
N THR A 880 -30.57 -11.24 33.98
CA THR A 880 -31.44 -12.05 33.12
C THR A 880 -30.63 -13.11 32.36
N ARG A 881 -31.30 -14.02 31.66
CA ARG A 881 -30.68 -15.02 30.76
C ARG A 881 -29.80 -14.38 29.68
N GLU A 882 -30.12 -13.16 29.27
CA GLU A 882 -29.39 -12.41 28.25
C GLU A 882 -28.20 -11.63 28.83
N GLY A 883 -27.94 -11.74 30.14
CA GLY A 883 -26.86 -11.02 30.83
C GLY A 883 -27.19 -9.55 31.10
N THR A 884 -28.44 -9.12 30.92
CA THR A 884 -28.87 -7.75 31.25
C THR A 884 -29.15 -7.59 32.74
N ASP A 885 -28.72 -6.47 33.31
CA ASP A 885 -28.93 -6.11 34.72
C ASP A 885 -30.44 -5.95 35.00
N ALA A 886 -30.97 -6.81 35.87
CA ALA A 886 -32.37 -6.86 36.28
C ALA A 886 -32.62 -6.12 37.61
N GLY A 887 -31.59 -5.49 38.18
CA GLY A 887 -31.67 -4.67 39.39
C GLY A 887 -30.74 -5.11 40.52
N GLU A 888 -30.60 -4.22 41.49
CA GLU A 888 -29.74 -4.36 42.67
C GLU A 888 -30.60 -4.56 43.94
N LEU A 889 -30.24 -5.53 44.77
CA LEU A 889 -30.89 -5.86 46.05
C LEU A 889 -29.86 -5.84 47.19
N SER A 890 -30.29 -5.39 48.37
CA SER A 890 -29.49 -5.53 49.60
C SER A 890 -29.55 -6.96 50.11
N ILE A 891 -28.41 -7.48 50.58
CA ILE A 891 -28.34 -8.78 51.26
C ILE A 891 -28.53 -8.54 52.77
N GLU A 892 -29.62 -9.06 53.33
CA GLU A 892 -29.89 -9.06 54.76
C GLU A 892 -29.18 -10.27 55.42
N ASP A 893 -28.62 -10.06 56.62
CA ASP A 893 -27.95 -11.10 57.44
C ASP A 893 -26.84 -11.92 56.73
N GLU A 894 -26.17 -11.33 55.73
CA GLU A 894 -25.06 -11.94 54.96
C GLU A 894 -25.39 -13.30 54.32
N THR A 895 -26.69 -13.62 54.22
CA THR A 895 -27.18 -14.93 53.78
C THR A 895 -27.98 -14.78 52.51
N ILE A 896 -27.72 -15.64 51.53
CA ILE A 896 -28.36 -15.55 50.21
C ILE A 896 -29.27 -16.74 50.00
N TRP A 897 -30.55 -16.42 49.87
CA TRP A 897 -31.61 -17.39 49.68
C TRP A 897 -31.85 -17.64 48.21
N LEU A 898 -31.59 -18.86 47.77
CA LEU A 898 -31.88 -19.31 46.41
C LEU A 898 -33.34 -19.73 46.27
N ASP A 899 -33.85 -19.64 45.05
CA ASP A 899 -35.21 -20.05 44.72
C ASP A 899 -35.36 -21.57 44.81
N ALA A 900 -36.57 -22.02 45.13
CA ALA A 900 -36.91 -23.42 45.31
C ALA A 900 -36.83 -24.17 43.96
N GLN A 901 -36.16 -25.33 43.94
CA GLN A 901 -35.94 -26.14 42.73
C GLN A 901 -36.77 -27.42 42.71
N ASN A 902 -37.30 -27.80 41.55
CA ASN A 902 -37.95 -29.09 41.31
C ASN A 902 -36.98 -30.05 40.61
N PHE A 903 -36.73 -31.22 41.20
CA PHE A 903 -35.99 -32.30 40.55
C PHE A 903 -36.87 -33.54 40.42
N PRO A 904 -37.06 -34.08 39.20
CA PRO A 904 -37.70 -35.38 39.05
C PRO A 904 -36.78 -36.44 39.67
N PHE A 905 -37.32 -37.22 40.61
CA PHE A 905 -36.62 -38.38 41.16
C PHE A 905 -36.95 -39.61 40.31
N ASP A 906 -35.93 -40.22 39.72
CA ASP A 906 -35.99 -41.53 39.08
C ASP A 906 -35.04 -42.48 39.82
N ALA A 907 -35.58 -43.55 40.39
CA ALA A 907 -34.79 -44.56 41.11
C ALA A 907 -33.82 -45.33 40.21
N THR A 908 -33.92 -45.17 38.89
CA THR A 908 -32.99 -45.74 37.90
C THR A 908 -31.89 -44.77 37.46
N ASP A 909 -32.05 -43.47 37.73
CA ASP A 909 -31.05 -42.44 37.44
C ASP A 909 -30.07 -42.29 38.61
N ASN A 910 -28.85 -42.77 38.41
CA ASN A 910 -27.79 -42.73 39.42
C ASN A 910 -26.84 -41.52 39.25
N GLY A 911 -27.08 -40.65 38.27
CA GLY A 911 -26.21 -39.51 37.98
C GLY A 911 -26.37 -38.38 39.01
N PRO A 912 -25.29 -37.68 39.40
CA PRO A 912 -25.42 -36.45 40.16
C PRO A 912 -26.08 -35.35 39.33
N TYR A 913 -26.94 -34.55 39.97
CA TYR A 913 -27.47 -33.31 39.40
C TYR A 913 -26.66 -32.11 39.89
N ASP A 914 -26.12 -31.32 38.96
CA ASP A 914 -25.51 -30.03 39.26
C ASP A 914 -26.63 -29.03 39.58
N LEU A 915 -26.80 -28.69 40.86
CA LEU A 915 -27.87 -27.80 41.32
C LEU A 915 -27.59 -26.34 40.97
N LEU A 916 -26.34 -25.92 41.16
CA LEU A 916 -25.86 -24.58 40.86
C LEU A 916 -24.34 -24.56 40.77
N LYS A 917 -23.82 -23.55 40.08
CA LYS A 917 -22.41 -23.26 39.99
C LYS A 917 -22.10 -21.93 40.68
N LEU A 918 -21.11 -21.94 41.56
CA LEU A 918 -20.52 -20.79 42.22
C LEU A 918 -19.22 -20.44 41.52
N GLU A 919 -19.00 -19.18 41.22
CA GLU A 919 -17.76 -18.67 40.65
C GLU A 919 -17.33 -17.46 41.47
N ALA A 920 -16.23 -17.58 42.22
CA ALA A 920 -15.69 -16.48 42.99
C ALA A 920 -14.48 -15.90 42.27
N GLY A 921 -14.27 -14.60 42.35
CA GLY A 921 -13.12 -13.90 41.79
C GLY A 921 -12.61 -12.80 42.72
N ASN A 922 -11.28 -12.61 42.74
CA ASN A 922 -10.61 -11.55 43.49
C ASN A 922 -9.80 -10.66 42.55
N SER A 923 -10.28 -9.43 42.40
CA SER A 923 -9.79 -8.43 41.46
C SER A 923 -9.36 -7.15 42.16
N ALA A 924 -9.02 -7.24 43.45
CA ALA A 924 -8.46 -6.16 44.23
C ALA A 924 -7.09 -5.69 43.68
N THR A 925 -6.57 -4.57 44.22
CA THR A 925 -5.35 -3.88 43.70
C THR A 925 -4.24 -3.69 44.74
N SER A 926 -4.39 -4.24 45.94
CA SER A 926 -3.50 -3.97 47.08
C SER A 926 -2.24 -4.86 47.15
N GLY A 927 -2.20 -5.91 46.32
CA GLY A 927 -1.18 -6.96 46.29
C GLY A 927 -1.12 -7.83 47.54
N LYS A 928 -2.14 -7.79 48.42
CA LYS A 928 -2.07 -8.41 49.77
C LYS A 928 -3.38 -9.04 50.26
N GLY A 929 -4.42 -9.12 49.42
CA GLY A 929 -5.72 -9.71 49.79
C GLY A 929 -5.90 -11.14 49.26
N PHE A 930 -6.61 -11.97 50.01
CA PHE A 930 -7.17 -13.23 49.52
C PHE A 930 -8.67 -13.25 49.82
N VAL A 931 -9.43 -13.96 48.98
CA VAL A 931 -10.84 -14.24 49.22
C VAL A 931 -10.96 -15.70 49.61
N ASP A 932 -11.53 -15.95 50.79
CA ASP A 932 -11.75 -17.30 51.32
C ASP A 932 -13.25 -17.57 51.46
N VAL A 933 -13.85 -18.27 50.52
CA VAL A 933 -15.28 -18.61 50.55
C VAL A 933 -15.48 -20.01 51.09
N GLN A 934 -16.16 -20.15 52.22
CA GLN A 934 -16.59 -21.44 52.76
C GLN A 934 -18.02 -21.78 52.33
N VAL A 935 -18.16 -22.54 51.27
CA VAL A 935 -19.46 -23.00 50.77
C VAL A 935 -19.98 -24.13 51.67
N THR A 936 -21.22 -24.00 52.11
CA THR A 936 -21.94 -25.07 52.80
C THR A 936 -23.22 -25.37 52.00
N ALA A 937 -23.70 -26.61 52.02
CA ALA A 937 -24.94 -26.97 51.35
C ALA A 937 -25.77 -27.83 52.30
N ILE A 938 -26.95 -27.34 52.70
CA ILE A 938 -27.83 -28.02 53.66
C ILE A 938 -29.29 -27.90 53.26
N PHE A 939 -30.06 -28.97 53.47
CA PHE A 939 -31.53 -28.93 53.37
C PHE A 939 -32.12 -28.13 54.55
N ARG A 940 -33.09 -27.24 54.30
CA ARG A 940 -33.69 -26.36 55.34
C ARG A 940 -34.66 -27.07 56.28
N ASP A 941 -35.36 -28.12 55.83
CA ASP A 941 -36.48 -28.67 56.59
C ASP A 941 -36.13 -30.00 57.28
N GLU A 942 -36.41 -30.11 58.59
CA GLU A 942 -36.33 -31.36 59.33
C GLU A 942 -37.35 -32.40 58.83
N ALA A 943 -38.46 -31.96 58.22
CA ALA A 943 -39.47 -32.85 57.64
C ALA A 943 -38.94 -33.72 56.49
N VAL A 944 -37.91 -33.26 55.77
CA VAL A 944 -37.21 -34.03 54.71
C VAL A 944 -36.53 -35.29 55.28
N ARG A 945 -36.06 -35.21 56.54
CA ARG A 945 -35.38 -36.33 57.20
C ARG A 945 -36.32 -37.49 57.53
N GLY A 946 -37.64 -37.25 57.58
CA GLY A 946 -38.64 -38.28 57.85
C GLY A 946 -39.13 -39.03 56.60
N GLY A 947 -39.04 -38.42 55.41
CA GLY A 947 -39.59 -38.97 54.17
C GLY A 947 -38.57 -39.57 53.20
N ILE A 948 -37.28 -39.25 53.31
CA ILE A 948 -36.23 -39.77 52.42
C ILE A 948 -35.49 -40.92 53.09
N HIS A 949 -35.59 -42.12 52.52
CA HIS A 949 -34.87 -43.31 52.97
C HIS A 949 -33.63 -43.50 52.11
N LEU A 950 -32.46 -43.55 52.73
CA LEU A 950 -31.18 -43.71 52.04
C LEU A 950 -30.71 -45.17 52.02
N SER A 951 -29.93 -45.50 51.00
CA SER A 951 -29.25 -46.79 50.86
C SER A 951 -28.21 -46.96 51.98
N ASP A 952 -28.26 -48.08 52.71
CA ASP A 952 -27.27 -48.59 53.68
C ASP A 952 -26.51 -47.54 54.52
N GLY A 953 -27.09 -47.12 55.65
CA GLY A 953 -26.40 -46.41 56.72
C GLY A 953 -25.90 -44.99 56.40
N ARG A 954 -26.18 -44.48 55.19
CA ARG A 954 -25.81 -43.12 54.78
C ARG A 954 -26.71 -42.07 55.44
N GLN A 955 -26.16 -40.88 55.60
CA GLN A 955 -26.86 -39.73 56.18
C GLN A 955 -27.40 -38.81 55.08
N THR A 956 -28.44 -38.04 55.36
CA THR A 956 -29.02 -37.05 54.44
C THR A 956 -28.03 -35.99 53.98
N SER A 957 -26.99 -35.72 54.78
CA SER A 957 -25.83 -34.89 54.39
C SER A 957 -25.00 -35.48 53.24
N SER A 958 -25.13 -36.77 52.93
CA SER A 958 -24.45 -37.41 51.81
C SER A 958 -25.14 -37.15 50.46
N LEU A 959 -26.37 -36.65 50.47
CA LEU A 959 -27.13 -36.35 49.26
C LEU A 959 -26.69 -35.07 48.57
N LEU A 960 -26.02 -34.17 49.28
CA LEU A 960 -25.71 -32.84 48.82
C LEU A 960 -24.27 -32.51 49.20
N ASP A 961 -23.46 -32.13 48.21
CA ASP A 961 -22.06 -31.83 48.48
C ASP A 961 -21.51 -30.78 47.50
N VAL A 962 -20.36 -30.23 47.83
CA VAL A 962 -19.69 -29.19 47.04
C VAL A 962 -18.46 -29.77 46.36
N TYR A 963 -18.35 -29.58 45.06
CA TYR A 963 -17.26 -30.10 44.23
C TYR A 963 -16.50 -29.00 43.52
N ASP A 964 -15.19 -29.16 43.43
CA ASP A 964 -14.35 -28.55 42.41
C ASP A 964 -14.14 -29.59 41.31
N PHE A 965 -14.80 -29.39 40.18
CA PHE A 965 -14.96 -30.41 39.13
C PHE A 965 -15.48 -31.74 39.70
N ASP A 966 -14.58 -32.71 39.97
CA ASP A 966 -14.91 -34.04 40.51
C ASP A 966 -14.33 -34.29 41.90
N GLN A 967 -13.63 -33.32 42.49
CA GLN A 967 -13.09 -33.42 43.84
C GLN A 967 -14.00 -32.69 44.84
N LYS A 968 -14.33 -33.36 45.94
CA LYS A 968 -15.10 -32.75 47.03
C LYS A 968 -14.28 -31.60 47.64
N SER A 969 -14.76 -30.37 47.48
CA SER A 969 -14.10 -29.16 47.95
C SER A 969 -15.14 -28.10 48.29
N SER A 970 -15.25 -27.78 49.57
CA SER A 970 -16.20 -26.79 50.08
C SER A 970 -15.60 -25.40 50.24
N ARG A 971 -14.31 -25.22 49.98
CA ARG A 971 -13.58 -23.96 50.18
C ARG A 971 -13.12 -23.42 48.85
N ILE A 972 -13.23 -22.10 48.66
CA ILE A 972 -12.70 -21.37 47.52
C ILE A 972 -11.67 -20.40 48.06
N TYR A 973 -10.42 -20.51 47.60
CA TYR A 973 -9.35 -19.63 48.06
C TYR A 973 -8.71 -18.96 46.85
N ILE A 974 -8.88 -17.65 46.71
CA ILE A 974 -8.44 -16.91 45.52
C ILE A 974 -7.56 -15.75 45.95
N ALA A 975 -6.28 -15.79 45.57
CA ALA A 975 -5.42 -14.65 45.80
C ALA A 975 -5.75 -13.52 44.83
N GLU A 976 -5.30 -12.30 45.13
CA GLU A 976 -5.51 -11.15 44.27
C GLU A 976 -4.94 -11.37 42.86
N GLY A 977 -5.78 -11.23 41.83
CA GLY A 977 -5.38 -11.38 40.43
C GLY A 977 -5.34 -12.81 39.91
N ASP A 978 -5.62 -13.80 40.75
CA ASP A 978 -5.83 -15.18 40.31
C ASP A 978 -7.13 -15.31 39.50
N ASP A 979 -7.15 -16.31 38.62
CA ASP A 979 -8.34 -16.65 37.84
C ASP A 979 -9.52 -17.00 38.78
N PRO A 980 -10.77 -16.67 38.41
CA PRO A 980 -11.93 -17.04 39.21
C PRO A 980 -12.01 -18.56 39.43
N GLU A 981 -12.23 -18.98 40.67
CA GLU A 981 -12.42 -20.39 41.00
C GLU A 981 -13.91 -20.75 40.99
N THR A 982 -14.19 -21.96 40.51
CA THR A 982 -15.56 -22.50 40.42
C THR A 982 -15.79 -23.59 41.46
N ARG A 983 -16.99 -23.61 42.06
CA ARG A 983 -17.54 -24.76 42.80
C ARG A 983 -18.92 -25.13 42.30
N ILE A 984 -19.23 -26.40 42.31
CA ILE A 984 -20.52 -26.94 41.87
C ILE A 984 -21.18 -27.62 43.06
N ILE A 985 -22.42 -27.27 43.36
CA ILE A 985 -23.21 -27.99 44.37
C ILE A 985 -23.93 -29.13 43.65
N ARG A 986 -23.65 -30.36 44.04
CA ARG A 986 -24.20 -31.57 43.42
C ARG A 986 -25.19 -32.27 44.35
N PHE A 987 -26.30 -32.73 43.78
CA PHE A 987 -27.28 -33.59 44.43
C PHE A 987 -27.17 -35.02 43.90
N PHE A 988 -27.18 -36.01 44.78
CA PHE A 988 -26.97 -37.43 44.45
C PHE A 988 -28.25 -38.25 44.64
N PRO A 989 -29.15 -38.28 43.64
CA PRO A 989 -30.42 -39.01 43.73
C PRO A 989 -30.21 -40.52 43.91
N GLY A 990 -29.17 -41.10 43.30
CA GLY A 990 -28.88 -42.54 43.37
C GLY A 990 -28.55 -43.08 44.77
N LEU A 991 -28.39 -42.20 45.77
CA LEU A 991 -28.24 -42.61 47.17
C LEU A 991 -29.60 -42.82 47.86
N ILE A 992 -30.68 -42.34 47.28
CA ILE A 992 -32.05 -42.45 47.78
C ILE A 992 -32.63 -43.81 47.38
N SER A 993 -33.03 -44.60 48.39
CA SER A 993 -33.68 -45.90 48.21
C SER A 993 -35.20 -45.79 48.09
N ARG A 994 -35.83 -44.83 48.79
CA ARG A 994 -37.29 -44.57 48.75
C ARG A 994 -37.60 -43.16 49.22
N ILE A 995 -38.69 -42.57 48.68
CA ILE A 995 -39.29 -41.33 49.18
C ILE A 995 -40.74 -41.62 49.60
N ASP A 996 -41.09 -41.37 50.86
CA ASP A 996 -42.46 -41.45 51.36
C ASP A 996 -43.24 -40.21 50.89
N GLY A 997 -44.29 -40.42 50.08
CA GLY A 997 -45.17 -39.34 49.58
C GLY A 997 -44.93 -38.89 48.14
N ALA A 998 -44.13 -39.60 47.34
CA ALA A 998 -43.88 -39.40 45.90
C ALA A 998 -43.31 -38.03 45.46
N VAL A 999 -43.31 -36.98 46.30
CA VAL A 999 -42.82 -35.65 45.96
C VAL A 999 -42.09 -35.04 47.15
N ILE A 1000 -40.81 -34.74 47.00
CA ILE A 1000 -40.13 -33.77 47.88
C ILE A 1000 -40.53 -32.40 47.35
N SER A 1001 -41.35 -31.67 48.11
CA SER A 1001 -41.77 -30.33 47.68
C SER A 1001 -40.54 -29.42 47.46
N PRO A 1002 -40.48 -28.62 46.40
CA PRO A 1002 -39.34 -27.75 46.07
C PRO A 1002 -38.96 -26.80 47.22
N GLU A 1003 -39.90 -26.45 48.09
CA GLU A 1003 -39.65 -25.64 49.30
C GLU A 1003 -38.72 -26.29 50.34
N ASN A 1004 -38.44 -27.59 50.16
CA ASN A 1004 -37.69 -28.44 51.07
C ASN A 1004 -36.22 -28.68 50.63
N LEU A 1005 -35.88 -28.38 49.38
CA LEU A 1005 -34.52 -28.40 48.84
C LEU A 1005 -33.98 -26.96 48.82
N ARG A 1006 -33.03 -26.67 49.70
CA ARG A 1006 -32.37 -25.36 49.77
C ARG A 1006 -30.87 -25.58 49.88
N ALA A 1007 -30.07 -24.60 49.47
CA ALA A 1007 -28.63 -24.56 49.69
C ALA A 1007 -28.30 -23.22 50.33
N GLU A 1008 -27.48 -23.23 51.38
CA GLU A 1008 -27.12 -22.04 52.17
C GLU A 1008 -25.63 -21.73 51.99
N VAL A 1009 -25.32 -20.69 51.20
CA VAL A 1009 -23.93 -20.24 51.02
C VAL A 1009 -23.60 -19.22 52.11
N ARG A 1010 -22.66 -19.54 52.99
CA ARG A 1010 -22.09 -18.60 53.98
C ARG A 1010 -20.76 -18.07 53.48
N LEU A 1011 -20.54 -16.78 53.64
CA LEU A 1011 -19.32 -16.10 53.21
C LEU A 1011 -18.53 -15.68 54.45
N ALA A 1012 -17.26 -16.05 54.53
CA ALA A 1012 -16.35 -15.62 55.59
C ALA A 1012 -15.18 -14.89 54.94
N ILE A 1013 -15.33 -13.59 54.70
CA ILE A 1013 -14.28 -12.76 54.09
C ILE A 1013 -13.24 -12.33 55.13
#